data_AF-A0AAV5S533-F1
#
_entry.id   AF-A0AAV5S533-F1
#
_cell.length_a   1.000
_cell.length_b   1.000
_cell.length_c   1.000
_cell.angle_alpha   90.00
_cell.angle_beta   90.00
_cell.angle_gamma   90.00
#
_symmetry.space_group_name_H-M   'P 1'
#
loop_
_entity.id
_entity.type
_entity.pdbx_description
1 polymer ?
#
loop_
_entity_poly.entity_id
_entity_poly.type
_entity_poly.pdbx_seq_one_letter_code
_entity_poly.pdbx_strand_id
1 'polypeptide(L)'
;MVLKSTSASDVSVYQVSGTNIARSLPDWVAKKRKRSLKNDLEYQNRVELIQDFEFSEASNKIKVTKDGQYCMATGTYKPQIHVYDFANLSLKFDRHTDAENVDFVILSDDWTKSAHLQNDRSIQFQNKGGIHYTTRIPKFGRSLAYNDVNCDLYVGASGSELYRLNLEQGRFLNPFQLDSEGVNHVSVNPVSGLLAVGMEENIVEFWDPRARARVAKLALDNQFDNGPMQVTTTSFHSNGINFACGTSNGYSYLYDLRTSQPSMVKDQGYGFDIKKIIWLDNVGVENKILTSDKRIAKIWDRVDGKAYASMEPNVDINDIEHIPGTGMFLTANEGIPMHTYYIPNLGPSPQWCSFLDSITEELEEKPSDSVYSNYRFITKADVKKLNLAHLVGSKVLRAYMHGYFINTELYDKVALIANPTAVQDEREREIRRRIEKERESRIRTSGAVQKPKIKVNKGLVEKLSSKRGDSAAAKVLTDDRFQEMFEDEAFQVNEDDYDYKQLNPVKSAKETDEGAAKRIRALTAAEESDEERITMREKGHKNHYDEGESDDDNSDDSSDSDSDSEEMNEETKKKIQKQLKSIERRKKEKEASEQFMNEMRVGSDAAAGTATTDTVSFGSQVRRRDREDAEKDDGSVLHRNHRGEAELTFVPKKAQRKPKKKPAHSDSEDSDAEEKNDNGRSKPRFQGRRSASKNTFRGM
;
A
#
# COMPACT_ATOMS: atom_id res chain seq x y z
N MET A 1 7.36 0.99 1.37
CA MET A 1 7.50 0.50 2.76
C MET A 1 8.51 -0.63 2.73
N VAL A 2 9.71 -0.47 3.31
CA VAL A 2 10.73 -1.54 3.30
C VAL A 2 11.36 -1.56 4.69
N LEU A 3 10.90 -2.48 5.54
CA LEU A 3 11.68 -2.89 6.71
C LEU A 3 12.96 -3.53 6.18
N LYS A 4 14.12 -3.12 6.67
CA LYS A 4 15.37 -3.75 6.26
C LYS A 4 15.48 -5.09 6.98
N SER A 5 15.39 -6.18 6.20
CA SER A 5 15.72 -7.52 6.67
C SER A 5 17.22 -7.75 6.54
N THR A 6 17.87 -8.14 7.61
CA THR A 6 19.18 -8.79 7.55
C THR A 6 18.94 -10.29 7.60
N SER A 7 19.27 -11.01 6.52
CA SER A 7 19.21 -12.46 6.51
C SER A 7 20.50 -13.01 7.11
N ALA A 8 20.38 -13.73 8.23
CA ALA A 8 21.47 -14.51 8.78
C ALA A 8 21.01 -15.98 8.82
N SER A 9 21.79 -16.87 8.19
CA SER A 9 21.50 -18.32 8.17
C SER A 9 20.10 -18.69 7.66
N ASP A 10 19.69 -18.10 6.53
CA ASP A 10 18.37 -18.28 5.89
C ASP A 10 17.15 -17.82 6.73
N VAL A 11 17.39 -17.19 7.89
CA VAL A 11 16.34 -16.58 8.72
C VAL A 11 16.38 -15.06 8.55
N SER A 12 15.25 -14.49 8.16
CA SER A 12 15.07 -13.04 8.07
C SER A 12 14.91 -12.42 9.45
N VAL A 13 15.81 -11.50 9.78
CA VAL A 13 15.70 -10.66 10.98
C VAL A 13 15.30 -9.26 10.56
N TYR A 14 14.17 -8.78 11.06
CA TYR A 14 13.66 -7.45 10.75
C TYR A 14 14.05 -6.47 11.85
N GLN A 15 14.73 -5.39 11.48
CA GLN A 15 14.84 -4.23 12.35
C GLN A 15 13.59 -3.37 12.15
N VAL A 16 12.88 -3.05 13.22
CA VAL A 16 11.63 -2.26 13.17
C VAL A 16 11.86 -0.83 13.66
N SER A 17 12.54 -0.67 14.80
CA SER A 17 13.05 0.61 15.28
C SER A 17 14.57 0.62 15.20
N GLY A 18 15.14 1.74 14.78
CA GLY A 18 16.55 2.02 14.99
C GLY A 18 17.24 2.90 13.97
N THR A 19 18.56 3.04 14.13
CA THR A 19 19.43 3.95 13.37
C THR A 19 19.37 3.76 11.85
N ASN A 20 19.05 2.55 11.37
CA ASN A 20 18.92 2.24 9.95
C ASN A 20 17.59 2.71 9.30
N ILE A 21 16.59 3.02 10.13
CA ILE A 21 15.20 3.37 9.76
C ILE A 21 14.94 4.84 10.11
N ALA A 22 15.42 5.26 11.27
CA ALA A 22 15.54 6.65 11.66
C ALA A 22 16.99 7.09 11.42
N ARG A 23 17.29 7.62 10.23
CA ARG A 23 18.35 8.65 10.15
C ARG A 23 17.85 9.81 11.00
N SER A 24 18.25 9.83 12.27
CA SER A 24 17.87 10.87 13.23
C SER A 24 18.55 12.18 12.80
N LEU A 25 17.90 12.90 11.88
CA LEU A 25 18.12 14.34 11.79
C LEU A 25 17.84 14.89 13.19
N PRO A 26 18.71 15.76 13.74
CA PRO A 26 18.43 16.40 15.01
C PRO A 26 17.04 17.01 14.99
N ASP A 27 16.35 16.90 16.10
CA ASP A 27 14.91 17.12 16.17
C ASP A 27 14.49 18.55 15.75
N TRP A 28 15.37 19.54 16.00
CA TRP A 28 15.24 20.92 15.53
C TRP A 28 15.39 21.08 14.01
N VAL A 29 16.23 20.27 13.36
CA VAL A 29 16.41 20.24 11.89
C VAL A 29 15.20 19.58 11.24
N ALA A 30 14.70 18.48 11.81
CA ALA A 30 13.50 17.82 11.36
C ALA A 30 12.28 18.76 11.42
N LYS A 31 12.12 19.50 12.54
CA LYS A 31 11.09 20.54 12.69
C LYS A 31 11.21 21.65 11.64
N LYS A 32 12.43 22.12 11.33
CA LYS A 32 12.67 23.16 10.31
C LYS A 32 12.41 22.68 8.88
N ARG A 33 12.68 21.41 8.59
CA ARG A 33 12.53 20.78 7.26
C ARG A 33 11.23 19.97 7.09
N LYS A 34 10.28 20.05 8.04
CA LYS A 34 9.05 19.25 8.05
C LYS A 34 8.26 19.34 6.73
N ARG A 35 8.24 20.52 6.08
CA ARG A 35 7.58 20.71 4.78
C ARG A 35 8.28 20.00 3.61
N SER A 36 9.62 19.96 3.60
CA SER A 36 10.37 19.26 2.55
C SER A 36 10.41 17.75 2.79
N LEU A 37 10.47 17.33 4.07
CA LEU A 37 10.45 15.92 4.50
C LEU A 37 9.11 15.24 4.22
N LYS A 38 8.00 15.98 4.20
CA LYS A 38 6.68 15.43 3.85
C LYS A 38 6.64 14.83 2.43
N ASN A 39 7.48 15.32 1.53
CA ASN A 39 7.58 14.81 0.16
C ASN A 39 8.58 13.65 0.02
N ASP A 40 9.30 13.31 1.10
CA ASP A 40 10.28 12.23 1.09
C ASP A 40 9.57 10.89 1.33
N LEU A 41 9.75 9.96 0.39
CA LEU A 41 9.11 8.65 0.40
C LEU A 41 9.59 7.80 1.58
N GLU A 42 10.84 7.97 2.03
CA GLU A 42 11.39 7.25 3.19
C GLU A 42 10.78 7.75 4.50
N TYR A 43 10.53 9.07 4.61
CA TYR A 43 9.88 9.67 5.77
C TYR A 43 8.38 9.31 5.83
N GLN A 44 7.70 9.29 4.69
CA GLN A 44 6.28 8.92 4.61
C GLN A 44 6.04 7.43 4.90
N ASN A 45 7.00 6.57 4.55
CA ASN A 45 6.91 5.12 4.77
C ASN A 45 7.56 4.66 6.09
N ARG A 46 7.98 5.58 6.95
CA ARG A 46 8.60 5.24 8.23
C ARG A 46 7.54 4.64 9.15
N VAL A 47 7.86 3.47 9.70
CA VAL A 47 7.07 2.83 10.75
C VAL A 47 7.80 3.07 12.07
N GLU A 48 7.17 3.83 12.95
CA GLU A 48 7.58 3.94 14.35
C GLU A 48 6.60 3.09 15.16
N LEU A 49 7.12 2.01 15.78
CA LEU A 49 6.30 1.08 16.53
C LEU A 49 5.79 1.72 17.82
N ILE A 50 6.71 2.27 18.59
CA ILE A 50 6.46 2.94 19.86
C ILE A 50 6.92 4.38 19.66
N GLN A 51 6.01 5.31 19.91
CA GLN A 51 6.29 6.73 19.85
C GLN A 51 7.30 7.13 20.94
N ASP A 52 8.26 7.97 20.58
CA ASP A 52 9.30 8.51 21.46
C ASP A 52 10.17 7.40 22.11
N PHE A 53 10.40 6.30 21.38
CA PHE A 53 11.26 5.19 21.80
C PHE A 53 12.76 5.50 21.62
N GLU A 54 13.20 6.62 22.19
CA GLU A 54 14.54 7.15 22.08
C GLU A 54 15.01 7.82 23.38
N PHE A 55 16.33 7.91 23.54
CA PHE A 55 16.97 8.73 24.55
C PHE A 55 17.89 9.75 23.86
N SER A 56 18.20 10.86 24.53
CA SER A 56 18.99 11.93 23.91
C SER A 56 20.43 11.54 23.56
N GLU A 57 21.03 10.58 24.27
CA GLU A 57 22.40 10.12 24.02
C GLU A 57 22.44 8.60 23.88
N ALA A 58 22.24 7.88 24.99
CA ALA A 58 22.33 6.44 25.05
C ALA A 58 21.35 5.85 26.07
N SER A 59 21.15 4.53 25.97
CA SER A 59 20.33 3.73 26.86
C SER A 59 21.16 2.65 27.55
N ASN A 60 20.88 2.44 28.85
CA ASN A 60 21.65 1.51 29.69
C ASN A 60 21.00 0.13 29.76
N LYS A 61 19.79 0.08 30.30
CA LYS A 61 19.06 -1.17 30.56
C LYS A 61 17.63 -1.05 30.09
N ILE A 62 17.08 -2.18 29.65
CA ILE A 62 15.68 -2.32 29.24
C ILE A 62 15.12 -3.60 29.85
N LYS A 63 13.93 -3.51 30.47
CA LYS A 63 13.22 -4.67 31.00
C LYS A 63 11.74 -4.56 30.68
N VAL A 64 11.17 -5.68 30.28
CA VAL A 64 9.73 -5.84 30.03
C VAL A 64 9.08 -6.37 31.29
N THR A 65 7.88 -5.90 31.58
CA THR A 65 7.09 -6.37 32.73
C THR A 65 6.63 -7.81 32.51
N LYS A 66 6.40 -8.57 33.58
CA LYS A 66 5.94 -9.98 33.48
C LYS A 66 4.60 -10.09 32.72
N ASP A 67 3.75 -9.08 32.85
CA ASP A 67 2.47 -8.98 32.09
C ASP A 67 2.65 -8.74 30.58
N GLY A 68 3.86 -8.37 30.13
CA GLY A 68 4.15 -8.10 28.72
C GLY A 68 3.48 -6.84 28.14
N GLN A 69 2.88 -5.98 28.98
CA GLN A 69 2.19 -4.75 28.56
C GLN A 69 3.02 -3.48 28.71
N TYR A 70 4.05 -3.50 29.55
CA TYR A 70 4.89 -2.34 29.80
C TYR A 70 6.36 -2.67 29.57
N CYS A 71 7.10 -1.64 29.20
CA CYS A 71 8.54 -1.71 29.11
C CYS A 71 9.14 -0.53 29.86
N MET A 72 10.15 -0.80 30.69
CA MET A 72 10.91 0.22 31.37
C MET A 72 12.31 0.26 30.77
N ALA A 73 12.78 1.46 30.45
CA ALA A 73 14.12 1.71 29.94
C ALA A 73 14.78 2.84 30.73
N THR A 74 16.10 2.80 30.83
CA THR A 74 16.89 3.83 31.53
C THR A 74 17.88 4.49 30.58
N GLY A 75 17.95 5.83 30.61
CA GLY A 75 18.85 6.63 29.77
C GLY A 75 20.02 7.25 30.53
N THR A 76 21.04 7.68 29.79
CA THR A 76 22.28 8.27 30.32
C THR A 76 22.16 9.79 30.57
N TYR A 77 21.84 10.56 29.53
CA TYR A 77 21.87 12.03 29.57
C TYR A 77 20.60 12.63 30.11
N LYS A 78 20.81 13.47 31.13
CA LYS A 78 19.89 13.64 32.26
C LYS A 78 19.33 12.27 32.67
N PRO A 79 19.96 11.60 33.65
CA PRO A 79 19.54 10.26 34.06
C PRO A 79 18.03 10.20 34.21
N GLN A 80 17.39 9.32 33.44
CA GLN A 80 15.94 9.26 33.36
C GLN A 80 15.47 7.85 33.09
N ILE A 81 14.24 7.59 33.52
CA ILE A 81 13.51 6.36 33.34
C ILE A 81 12.35 6.66 32.40
N HIS A 82 12.23 5.86 31.35
CA HIS A 82 11.10 5.88 30.44
C HIS A 82 10.30 4.62 30.66
N VAL A 83 9.00 4.79 30.91
CA VAL A 83 8.05 3.67 30.92
C VAL A 83 7.16 3.80 29.72
N TYR A 84 7.18 2.78 28.87
CA TYR A 84 6.36 2.67 27.67
C TYR A 84 5.15 1.79 27.96
N ASP A 85 4.00 2.20 27.46
CA ASP A 85 2.77 1.43 27.48
C ASP A 85 2.53 0.85 26.09
N PHE A 86 2.60 -0.47 25.97
CA PHE A 86 2.45 -1.15 24.70
C PHE A 86 1.02 -1.13 24.16
N ALA A 87 0.01 -1.00 25.02
CA ALA A 87 -1.37 -0.88 24.56
C ALA A 87 -1.62 0.46 23.84
N ASN A 88 -0.95 1.52 24.30
CA ASN A 88 -1.06 2.86 23.73
C ASN A 88 0.08 3.21 22.75
N LEU A 89 1.08 2.33 22.60
CA LEU A 89 2.25 2.53 21.73
C LEU A 89 3.01 3.83 22.00
N SER A 90 3.02 4.31 23.23
CA SER A 90 3.60 5.61 23.57
C SER A 90 4.32 5.59 24.90
N LEU A 91 5.14 6.62 25.13
CA LEU A 91 5.69 6.91 26.45
C LEU A 91 4.54 7.21 27.42
N LYS A 92 4.53 6.52 28.56
CA LYS A 92 3.57 6.73 29.65
C LYS A 92 4.00 7.87 30.56
N PHE A 93 5.27 7.84 30.96
CA PHE A 93 5.92 8.94 31.66
C PHE A 93 7.44 8.83 31.52
N ASP A 94 8.09 9.99 31.60
CA ASP A 94 9.50 10.18 31.83
C ASP A 94 9.73 10.62 33.28
N ARG A 95 10.72 10.03 33.95
CA ARG A 95 11.09 10.42 35.31
C ARG A 95 12.58 10.56 35.41
N HIS A 96 13.03 11.72 35.87
CA HIS A 96 14.45 11.99 36.05
C HIS A 96 14.93 11.39 37.38
N THR A 97 16.12 10.81 37.36
CA THR A 97 16.83 10.28 38.53
C THR A 97 18.04 11.15 38.86
N ASP A 98 18.48 11.11 40.12
CA ASP A 98 19.59 11.94 40.58
C ASP A 98 20.94 11.48 39.99
N ALA A 99 21.11 10.16 39.86
CA ALA A 99 22.27 9.53 39.28
C ALA A 99 21.87 8.53 38.19
N GLU A 100 22.84 8.17 37.37
CA GLU A 100 22.71 7.17 36.33
C GLU A 100 22.45 5.78 36.93
N ASN A 101 21.50 5.06 36.32
CA ASN A 101 21.14 3.70 36.71
C ASN A 101 22.08 2.69 36.05
N VAL A 102 22.60 1.75 36.85
CA VAL A 102 23.43 0.62 36.40
C VAL A 102 22.56 -0.58 36.06
N ASP A 103 21.70 -0.96 36.99
CA ASP A 103 20.75 -2.07 36.87
C ASP A 103 19.47 -1.70 37.61
N PHE A 104 18.36 -2.32 37.23
CA PHE A 104 17.10 -2.12 37.92
C PHE A 104 16.25 -3.38 37.79
N VAL A 105 15.39 -3.66 38.76
CA VAL A 105 14.45 -4.79 38.70
C VAL A 105 13.05 -4.28 38.96
N ILE A 106 12.10 -4.82 38.18
CA ILE A 106 10.68 -4.60 38.38
C ILE A 106 10.21 -5.63 39.42
N LEU A 107 9.62 -5.14 40.51
CA LEU A 107 9.21 -5.96 41.66
C LEU A 107 7.77 -6.48 41.54
N SER A 108 6.95 -5.79 40.74
CA SER A 108 5.56 -6.11 40.48
C SER A 108 5.42 -6.74 39.08
N ASP A 109 4.27 -7.33 38.78
CA ASP A 109 4.00 -7.88 37.45
C ASP A 109 3.75 -6.80 36.40
N ASP A 110 3.27 -5.64 36.85
CA ASP A 110 3.16 -4.39 36.09
C ASP A 110 4.46 -3.56 36.24
N TRP A 111 4.44 -2.23 36.20
CA TRP A 111 5.65 -1.39 36.37
C TRP A 111 5.69 -0.66 37.72
N THR A 112 4.73 -0.96 38.60
CA THR A 112 4.29 0.00 39.62
C THR A 112 5.21 0.11 40.81
N LYS A 113 6.02 -0.92 41.03
CA LYS A 113 7.11 -0.96 41.99
C LYS A 113 8.37 -1.41 41.26
N SER A 114 9.41 -0.60 41.35
CA SER A 114 10.72 -0.93 40.81
C SER A 114 11.83 -0.53 41.78
N ALA A 115 12.93 -1.28 41.74
CA ALA A 115 14.15 -0.99 42.48
C ALA A 115 15.25 -0.67 41.48
N HIS A 116 15.88 0.49 41.62
CA HIS A 116 16.96 0.97 40.75
C HIS A 116 18.26 1.06 41.52
N LEU A 117 19.31 0.42 41.00
CA LEU A 117 20.67 0.55 41.51
C LEU A 117 21.38 1.66 40.74
N GLN A 118 21.85 2.66 41.47
CA GLN A 118 22.53 3.82 40.91
C GLN A 118 24.04 3.75 41.04
N ASN A 119 24.72 4.49 40.17
CA ASN A 119 26.18 4.63 40.16
C ASN A 119 26.74 5.20 41.48
N ASP A 120 25.98 6.00 42.23
CA ASP A 120 26.42 6.67 43.46
C ASP A 120 26.30 5.81 44.74
N ARG A 121 26.07 4.49 44.56
CA ARG A 121 25.82 3.47 45.60
C ARG A 121 24.47 3.60 46.27
N SER A 122 23.55 4.36 45.70
CA SER A 122 22.18 4.41 46.19
C SER A 122 21.31 3.38 45.47
N ILE A 123 20.30 2.88 46.19
CA ILE A 123 19.21 2.10 45.64
C ILE A 123 17.96 2.95 45.81
N GLN A 124 17.32 3.29 44.69
CA GLN A 124 16.07 4.03 44.67
C GLN A 124 14.90 3.07 44.49
N PHE A 125 13.97 3.12 45.44
CA PHE A 125 12.67 2.46 45.33
C PHE A 125 11.69 3.44 44.70
N GLN A 126 11.13 3.04 43.57
CA GLN A 126 10.18 3.85 42.82
C GLN A 126 8.80 3.20 42.81
N ASN A 127 7.81 4.04 43.04
CA ASN A 127 6.40 3.68 42.96
C ASN A 127 5.72 4.46 41.82
N LYS A 128 4.41 4.22 41.63
CA LYS A 128 3.55 5.03 40.75
C LYS A 128 3.71 6.54 40.99
N GLY A 129 3.77 6.95 42.26
CA GLY A 129 3.84 8.36 42.67
C GLY A 129 5.22 9.01 42.60
N GLY A 130 6.26 8.30 42.13
CA GLY A 130 7.62 8.82 42.12
C GLY A 130 8.58 8.01 43.00
N ILE A 131 9.58 8.70 43.55
CA ILE A 131 10.56 8.11 44.47
C ILE A 131 9.87 7.88 45.81
N HIS A 132 9.81 6.62 46.24
CA HIS A 132 9.26 6.24 47.54
C HIS A 132 10.33 6.35 48.63
N TYR A 133 11.51 5.79 48.38
CA TYR A 133 12.60 5.80 49.34
C TYR A 133 13.95 5.61 48.65
N THR A 134 15.00 6.18 49.23
CA THR A 134 16.38 5.99 48.77
C THR A 134 17.19 5.38 49.91
N THR A 135 17.87 4.28 49.62
CA THR A 135 18.79 3.60 50.55
C THR A 135 20.20 3.64 49.99
N ARG A 136 21.21 3.48 50.85
CA ARG A 136 22.60 3.46 50.41
C ARG A 136 23.26 2.16 50.79
N ILE A 137 24.04 1.59 49.88
CA ILE A 137 24.91 0.45 50.14
C ILE A 137 26.36 0.91 50.37
N PRO A 138 27.17 0.16 51.15
CA PRO A 138 28.54 0.58 51.50
C PRO A 138 29.49 0.66 50.29
N LYS A 139 29.37 -0.27 49.34
CA LYS A 139 30.24 -0.42 48.17
C LYS A 139 29.48 -0.17 46.86
N PHE A 140 30.20 0.03 45.76
CA PHE A 140 29.62 0.17 44.42
C PHE A 140 28.94 -1.13 44.00
N GLY A 141 27.65 -1.03 43.67
CA GLY A 141 26.86 -2.13 43.15
C GLY A 141 27.04 -2.26 41.64
N ARG A 142 27.06 -3.51 41.15
CA ARG A 142 27.13 -3.83 39.71
C ARG A 142 25.84 -4.47 39.19
N SER A 143 25.18 -5.28 40.01
CA SER A 143 23.95 -6.00 39.64
C SER A 143 23.00 -6.13 40.81
N LEU A 144 21.72 -6.32 40.48
CA LEU A 144 20.64 -6.43 41.46
C LEU A 144 19.67 -7.53 41.04
N ALA A 145 19.30 -8.40 41.97
CA ALA A 145 18.34 -9.48 41.76
C ALA A 145 17.32 -9.52 42.90
N TYR A 146 16.05 -9.71 42.54
CA TYR A 146 14.97 -9.87 43.51
C TYR A 146 14.53 -11.33 43.57
N ASN A 147 14.24 -11.82 44.77
CA ASN A 147 13.65 -13.13 44.96
C ASN A 147 12.20 -12.97 45.47
N ASP A 148 11.27 -13.47 44.67
CA ASP A 148 9.83 -13.38 44.92
C ASP A 148 9.40 -14.17 46.18
N VAL A 149 10.15 -15.23 46.55
CA VAL A 149 9.74 -16.16 47.63
C VAL A 149 9.99 -15.60 49.03
N ASN A 150 11.15 -14.98 49.25
CA ASN A 150 11.56 -14.43 50.55
C ASN A 150 11.45 -12.90 50.62
N CYS A 151 11.09 -12.26 49.49
CA CYS A 151 11.09 -10.82 49.31
C CYS A 151 12.45 -10.16 49.64
N ASP A 152 13.55 -10.89 49.45
CA ASP A 152 14.90 -10.36 49.60
C ASP A 152 15.41 -9.80 48.27
N LEU A 153 16.00 -8.61 48.35
CA LEU A 153 16.75 -7.97 47.28
C LEU A 153 18.25 -8.26 47.50
N TYR A 154 18.87 -8.95 46.56
CA TYR A 154 20.29 -9.23 46.54
C TYR A 154 21.00 -8.20 45.67
N VAL A 155 22.09 -7.64 46.18
CA VAL A 155 22.86 -6.62 45.48
C VAL A 155 24.31 -7.05 45.42
N GLY A 156 24.74 -7.35 44.19
CA GLY A 156 26.13 -7.66 43.84
C GLY A 156 26.94 -6.38 43.87
N ALA A 157 27.99 -6.37 44.69
CA ALA A 157 28.88 -5.22 44.82
C ALA A 157 30.33 -5.59 44.53
N SER A 158 31.16 -4.57 44.34
CA SER A 158 32.61 -4.74 44.10
C SER A 158 33.37 -5.33 45.30
N GLY A 159 32.76 -5.49 46.47
CA GLY A 159 33.42 -6.06 47.66
C GLY A 159 33.31 -7.58 47.74
N SER A 160 33.78 -8.15 48.85
CA SER A 160 33.63 -9.57 49.22
C SER A 160 32.27 -9.91 49.86
N GLU A 161 31.34 -8.95 49.88
CA GLU A 161 30.04 -9.11 50.53
C GLU A 161 28.92 -8.98 49.51
N LEU A 162 27.99 -9.94 49.54
CA LEU A 162 26.71 -9.82 48.85
C LEU A 162 25.68 -9.22 49.80
N TYR A 163 25.24 -7.99 49.52
CA TYR A 163 24.28 -7.31 50.37
C TYR A 163 22.88 -7.88 50.15
N ARG A 164 22.17 -8.07 51.27
CA ARG A 164 20.80 -8.56 51.29
C ARG A 164 19.90 -7.56 52.00
N LEU A 165 18.90 -7.08 51.29
CA LEU A 165 17.91 -6.14 51.79
C LEU A 165 16.53 -6.79 51.74
N ASN A 166 15.94 -7.06 52.91
CA ASN A 166 14.61 -7.65 52.95
C ASN A 166 13.57 -6.55 52.79
N LEU A 167 12.73 -6.66 51.76
CA LEU A 167 11.73 -5.64 51.42
C LEU A 167 10.46 -5.74 52.27
N GLU A 168 10.18 -6.90 52.86
CA GLU A 168 9.05 -7.09 53.77
C GLU A 168 9.31 -6.42 55.13
N GLN A 169 10.51 -6.61 55.67
CA GLN A 169 10.95 -6.05 56.95
C GLN A 169 11.57 -4.65 56.83
N GLY A 170 11.97 -4.25 55.61
CA GLY A 170 12.61 -2.96 55.35
C GLY A 170 13.99 -2.80 56.00
N ARG A 171 14.75 -3.90 56.19
CA ARG A 171 16.06 -3.89 56.86
C ARG A 171 17.12 -4.62 56.07
N PHE A 172 18.37 -4.19 56.25
CA PHE A 172 19.52 -4.98 55.83
C PHE A 172 19.63 -6.22 56.71
N LEU A 173 19.75 -7.37 56.05
CA LEU A 173 20.08 -8.62 56.70
C LEU A 173 21.60 -8.81 56.66
N ASN A 174 22.11 -9.78 57.44
CA ASN A 174 23.52 -10.14 57.38
C ASN A 174 23.88 -10.50 55.92
N PRO A 175 24.93 -9.88 55.35
CA PRO A 175 25.38 -10.15 53.99
C PRO A 175 26.00 -11.55 53.89
N PHE A 176 26.06 -12.08 52.67
CA PHE A 176 26.83 -13.30 52.42
C PHE A 176 28.30 -12.94 52.20
N GLN A 177 29.18 -13.65 52.90
CA GLN A 177 30.63 -13.49 52.76
C GLN A 177 31.12 -14.39 51.62
N LEU A 178 31.67 -13.76 50.59
CA LEU A 178 32.21 -14.39 49.40
C LEU A 178 33.72 -14.61 49.58
N ASP A 179 34.26 -15.61 48.87
CA ASP A 179 35.70 -15.94 48.96
C ASP A 179 36.60 -14.85 48.35
N SER A 180 36.14 -14.24 47.25
CA SER A 180 36.89 -13.23 46.48
C SER A 180 36.12 -11.92 46.43
N GLU A 181 36.80 -10.85 46.03
CA GLU A 181 36.18 -9.54 45.83
C GLU A 181 35.66 -9.41 44.40
N GLY A 182 34.58 -8.66 44.23
CA GLY A 182 34.06 -8.32 42.91
C GLY A 182 32.95 -9.27 42.44
N VAL A 183 31.71 -8.86 42.67
CA VAL A 183 30.53 -9.52 42.10
C VAL A 183 30.07 -8.74 40.88
N ASN A 184 30.12 -9.37 39.71
CA ASN A 184 29.66 -8.76 38.47
C ASN A 184 28.15 -8.94 38.28
N HIS A 185 27.66 -10.17 38.43
CA HIS A 185 26.25 -10.50 38.17
C HIS A 185 25.65 -11.39 39.25
N VAL A 186 24.39 -11.14 39.58
CA VAL A 186 23.61 -11.93 40.52
C VAL A 186 22.34 -12.39 39.82
N SER A 187 22.02 -13.68 39.93
CA SER A 187 20.81 -14.26 39.35
C SER A 187 20.17 -15.21 40.34
N VAL A 188 18.84 -15.26 40.36
CA VAL A 188 18.06 -16.15 41.22
C VAL A 188 17.35 -17.16 40.33
N ASN A 189 17.43 -18.43 40.70
CA ASN A 189 16.66 -19.48 40.04
C ASN A 189 15.17 -19.37 40.45
N PRO A 190 14.24 -19.20 39.50
CA PRO A 190 12.83 -18.98 39.82
C PRO A 190 12.17 -20.19 40.48
N VAL A 191 12.64 -21.41 40.20
CA VAL A 191 12.02 -22.66 40.72
C VAL A 191 12.66 -23.11 42.02
N SER A 192 13.99 -23.26 42.02
CA SER A 192 14.71 -23.80 43.19
C SER A 192 15.02 -22.74 44.25
N GLY A 193 15.05 -21.46 43.87
CA GLY A 193 15.51 -20.37 44.72
C GLY A 193 17.02 -20.32 44.90
N LEU A 194 17.81 -21.12 44.16
CA LEU A 194 19.27 -21.07 44.19
C LEU A 194 19.77 -19.72 43.64
N LEU A 195 20.69 -19.11 44.36
CA LEU A 195 21.32 -17.84 43.99
C LEU A 195 22.66 -18.14 43.31
N ALA A 196 22.86 -17.62 42.09
CA ALA A 196 24.14 -17.64 41.41
C ALA A 196 24.80 -16.27 41.50
N VAL A 197 26.06 -16.26 41.94
CA VAL A 197 26.90 -15.08 42.04
C VAL A 197 28.07 -15.25 41.09
N GLY A 198 28.12 -14.43 40.04
CA GLY A 198 29.22 -14.37 39.08
C GLY A 198 30.31 -13.46 39.61
N MET A 199 31.48 -14.03 39.88
CA MET A 199 32.63 -13.31 40.43
C MET A 199 33.49 -12.70 39.31
N GLU A 200 34.40 -11.80 39.70
CA GLU A 200 35.44 -11.26 38.84
C GLU A 200 36.52 -12.31 38.51
N GLU A 201 36.68 -13.31 39.38
CA GLU A 201 37.40 -14.54 39.03
C GLU A 201 36.56 -15.45 38.12
N ASN A 202 37.16 -16.49 37.58
CA ASN A 202 36.49 -17.51 36.77
C ASN A 202 35.56 -18.43 37.59
N ILE A 203 35.03 -17.95 38.71
CA ILE A 203 34.26 -18.72 39.67
C ILE A 203 32.82 -18.21 39.71
N VAL A 204 31.88 -19.16 39.72
CA VAL A 204 30.49 -18.91 40.09
C VAL A 204 30.23 -19.55 41.45
N GLU A 205 29.74 -18.76 42.40
CA GLU A 205 29.29 -19.27 43.69
C GLU A 205 27.78 -19.47 43.71
N PHE A 206 27.35 -20.63 44.19
CA PHE A 206 25.95 -20.94 44.40
C PHE A 206 25.60 -20.87 45.88
N TRP A 207 24.60 -20.06 46.21
CA TRP A 207 24.11 -19.83 47.57
C TRP A 207 22.66 -20.26 47.69
N ASP A 208 22.30 -20.92 48.79
CA ASP A 208 20.91 -21.21 49.11
C ASP A 208 20.40 -20.15 50.12
N PRO A 209 19.40 -19.32 49.76
CA PRO A 209 18.77 -18.37 50.67
C PRO A 209 18.23 -18.97 51.96
N ARG A 210 17.78 -20.23 51.93
CA ARG A 210 17.17 -20.91 53.07
C ARG A 210 18.23 -21.36 54.06
N ALA A 211 19.29 -22.01 53.56
CA ALA A 211 20.44 -22.41 54.36
C ALA A 211 21.33 -21.23 54.78
N ARG A 212 21.26 -20.10 54.06
CA ARG A 212 22.13 -18.91 54.25
C ARG A 212 23.61 -19.25 54.19
N ALA A 213 23.94 -20.29 53.43
CA ALA A 213 25.27 -20.82 53.29
C ALA A 213 25.53 -21.09 51.80
N ARG A 214 26.81 -21.04 51.43
CA ARG A 214 27.26 -21.45 50.12
C ARG A 214 27.08 -22.96 49.96
N VAL A 215 26.47 -23.36 48.85
CA VAL A 215 26.25 -24.76 48.49
C VAL A 215 27.40 -25.29 47.64
N ALA A 216 27.77 -24.55 46.60
CA ALA A 216 28.76 -25.01 45.63
C ALA A 216 29.58 -23.85 45.07
N LYS A 217 30.78 -24.20 44.58
CA LYS A 217 31.71 -23.33 43.88
C LYS A 217 32.01 -23.98 42.54
N LEU A 218 31.70 -23.30 41.44
CA LEU A 218 31.93 -23.77 40.08
C LEU A 218 33.06 -22.95 39.48
N ALA A 219 34.19 -23.59 39.17
CA ALA A 219 35.28 -22.97 38.43
C ALA A 219 35.08 -23.22 36.93
N LEU A 220 35.14 -22.15 36.14
CA LEU A 220 35.11 -22.21 34.69
C LEU A 220 36.52 -22.47 34.17
N ASP A 221 36.66 -23.48 33.33
CA ASP A 221 37.92 -23.81 32.68
C ASP A 221 37.83 -23.46 31.19
N ASN A 222 38.76 -22.63 30.69
CA ASN A 222 38.88 -22.42 29.25
C ASN A 222 39.92 -23.38 28.71
N GLN A 223 39.50 -24.27 27.81
CA GLN A 223 40.45 -25.05 27.03
C GLN A 223 41.07 -24.24 25.88
N PHE A 224 40.44 -23.11 25.51
CA PHE A 224 40.77 -22.37 24.29
C PHE A 224 41.68 -21.15 24.52
N ASP A 225 41.63 -20.55 25.70
CA ASP A 225 42.34 -19.31 26.01
C ASP A 225 42.89 -19.33 27.45
N ASN A 226 44.18 -19.04 27.60
CA ASN A 226 44.86 -19.02 28.90
C ASN A 226 44.74 -17.68 29.63
N GLY A 227 44.05 -16.70 29.04
CA GLY A 227 43.80 -15.40 29.68
C GLY A 227 42.92 -15.52 30.93
N PRO A 228 43.13 -14.65 31.94
CA PRO A 228 42.20 -14.57 33.06
C PRO A 228 40.83 -14.14 32.53
N MET A 229 39.81 -14.92 32.87
CA MET A 229 38.41 -14.62 32.51
C MET A 229 37.63 -14.22 33.77
N GLN A 230 36.72 -13.27 33.59
CA GLN A 230 35.72 -12.93 34.60
C GLN A 230 34.35 -13.40 34.15
N VAL A 231 33.50 -13.77 35.10
CA VAL A 231 32.10 -14.06 34.83
C VAL A 231 31.33 -12.76 34.76
N THR A 232 30.78 -12.43 33.59
CA THR A 232 30.07 -11.17 33.36
C THR A 232 28.58 -11.32 33.57
N THR A 233 28.00 -12.47 33.21
CA THR A 233 26.56 -12.72 33.33
C THR A 233 26.23 -14.15 33.69
N THR A 234 25.11 -14.32 34.39
CA THR A 234 24.59 -15.62 34.81
C THR A 234 23.08 -15.67 34.60
N SER A 235 22.56 -16.80 34.14
CA SER A 235 21.14 -16.94 33.84
C SER A 235 20.65 -18.37 34.09
N PHE A 236 19.56 -18.50 34.84
CA PHE A 236 18.88 -19.77 35.05
C PHE A 236 17.76 -19.95 34.03
N HIS A 237 17.61 -21.19 33.56
CA HIS A 237 16.45 -21.59 32.77
C HIS A 237 15.22 -21.71 33.66
N SER A 238 14.02 -21.50 33.08
CA SER A 238 12.74 -21.73 33.76
C SER A 238 12.55 -23.14 34.35
N ASN A 239 13.19 -24.16 33.77
CA ASN A 239 13.18 -25.54 34.28
C ASN A 239 13.98 -25.71 35.59
N GLY A 240 14.82 -24.73 35.94
CA GLY A 240 15.60 -24.70 37.17
C GLY A 240 16.83 -25.62 37.20
N ILE A 241 17.11 -26.37 36.14
CA ILE A 241 18.24 -27.33 36.06
C ILE A 241 19.36 -26.83 35.15
N ASN A 242 19.03 -26.16 34.05
CA ASN A 242 20.03 -25.61 33.13
C ASN A 242 20.50 -24.23 33.63
N PHE A 243 21.80 -24.01 33.55
CA PHE A 243 22.47 -22.78 33.93
C PHE A 243 23.35 -22.29 32.79
N ALA A 244 23.30 -20.99 32.51
CA ALA A 244 24.16 -20.35 31.54
C ALA A 244 25.06 -19.34 32.23
N CYS A 245 26.32 -19.30 31.78
CA CYS A 245 27.35 -18.42 32.27
C CYS A 245 28.04 -17.72 31.11
N GLY A 246 28.12 -16.40 31.15
CA GLY A 246 28.82 -15.57 30.18
C GLY A 246 30.15 -15.10 30.75
N THR A 247 31.17 -15.08 29.91
CA THR A 247 32.51 -14.61 30.26
C THR A 247 32.86 -13.31 29.54
N SER A 248 33.90 -12.63 30.04
CA SER A 248 34.47 -11.43 29.41
C SER A 248 35.07 -11.66 28.04
N ASN A 249 35.49 -12.88 27.73
CA ASN A 249 36.23 -13.19 26.50
C ASN A 249 35.28 -13.66 25.37
N GLY A 250 33.96 -13.51 25.53
CA GLY A 250 32.99 -13.88 24.50
C GLY A 250 32.57 -15.35 24.49
N TYR A 251 32.93 -16.13 25.53
CA TYR A 251 32.53 -17.53 25.65
C TYR A 251 31.29 -17.70 26.53
N SER A 252 30.26 -18.33 25.96
CA SER A 252 29.04 -18.73 26.65
C SER A 252 29.18 -20.19 27.08
N TYR A 253 29.06 -20.45 28.38
CA TYR A 253 29.09 -21.78 28.97
C TYR A 253 27.67 -22.19 29.37
N LEU A 254 27.28 -23.39 28.96
CA LEU A 254 26.07 -24.04 29.44
C LEU A 254 26.43 -25.16 30.40
N TYR A 255 25.75 -25.18 31.54
CA TYR A 255 25.87 -26.18 32.59
C TYR A 255 24.51 -26.82 32.88
N ASP A 256 24.54 -28.09 33.25
CA ASP A 256 23.49 -28.71 34.06
C ASP A 256 23.93 -28.58 35.52
N LEU A 257 23.06 -28.09 36.41
CA LEU A 257 23.36 -27.91 37.85
C LEU A 257 23.86 -29.20 38.52
N ARG A 258 23.59 -30.37 37.94
CA ARG A 258 24.01 -31.67 38.48
C ARG A 258 25.47 -32.00 38.19
N THR A 259 26.08 -31.37 37.18
CA THR A 259 27.42 -31.70 36.69
C THR A 259 28.32 -30.48 36.71
N SER A 260 29.55 -30.62 37.21
CA SER A 260 30.54 -29.54 37.25
C SER A 260 31.21 -29.26 35.89
N GLN A 261 31.02 -30.15 34.91
CA GLN A 261 31.56 -29.95 33.56
C GLN A 261 30.53 -29.23 32.68
N PRO A 262 30.98 -28.33 31.79
CA PRO A 262 30.07 -27.65 30.89
C PRO A 262 29.46 -28.65 29.89
N SER A 263 28.15 -28.54 29.68
CA SER A 263 27.45 -29.26 28.62
C SER A 263 27.85 -28.75 27.24
N MET A 264 28.06 -27.43 27.11
CA MET A 264 28.45 -26.81 25.85
C MET A 264 29.22 -25.52 26.12
N VAL A 265 30.26 -25.28 25.32
CA VAL A 265 30.99 -24.01 25.28
C VAL A 265 30.84 -23.44 23.88
N LYS A 266 30.34 -22.20 23.79
CA LYS A 266 30.08 -21.51 22.53
C LYS A 266 30.82 -20.18 22.49
N ASP A 267 31.64 -19.99 21.47
CA ASP A 267 32.29 -18.71 21.17
C ASP A 267 31.41 -17.86 20.23
N GLN A 268 31.35 -16.56 20.52
CA GLN A 268 30.67 -15.54 19.72
C GLN A 268 31.56 -14.98 18.60
N GLY A 269 32.90 -15.07 18.74
CA GLY A 269 33.91 -14.78 17.72
C GLY A 269 34.56 -13.39 17.79
N TYR A 270 33.90 -12.38 18.36
CA TYR A 270 34.52 -11.04 18.50
C TYR A 270 35.39 -10.90 19.75
N GLY A 271 35.27 -11.80 20.72
CA GLY A 271 36.06 -11.77 21.96
C GLY A 271 35.68 -10.60 22.90
N PHE A 272 34.48 -10.03 22.75
CA PHE A 272 33.95 -9.03 23.68
C PHE A 272 33.18 -9.68 24.83
N ASP A 273 32.86 -8.89 25.84
CA ASP A 273 32.11 -9.35 27.00
C ASP A 273 30.69 -9.75 26.65
N ILE A 274 30.24 -10.90 27.18
CA ILE A 274 28.85 -11.29 27.10
C ILE A 274 28.06 -10.49 28.12
N LYS A 275 27.28 -9.53 27.64
CA LYS A 275 26.49 -8.60 28.46
C LYS A 275 25.17 -9.19 28.97
N LYS A 276 24.58 -10.15 28.25
CA LYS A 276 23.32 -10.78 28.65
C LYS A 276 23.12 -12.15 28.01
N ILE A 277 22.50 -13.04 28.77
CA ILE A 277 22.10 -14.37 28.32
C ILE A 277 20.64 -14.60 28.73
N ILE A 278 19.80 -14.89 27.75
CA ILE A 278 18.36 -15.10 27.95
C ILE A 278 17.97 -16.46 27.36
N TRP A 279 17.27 -17.26 28.16
CA TRP A 279 16.68 -18.52 27.72
C TRP A 279 15.35 -18.24 26.99
N LEU A 280 15.21 -18.76 25.78
CA LEU A 280 14.01 -18.59 24.95
C LEU A 280 13.06 -19.77 25.16
N ASP A 281 12.47 -19.85 26.35
CA ASP A 281 11.61 -20.97 26.75
C ASP A 281 10.14 -20.74 26.40
N ASN A 282 9.72 -19.48 26.43
CA ASN A 282 8.32 -19.10 26.24
C ASN A 282 7.91 -19.00 24.77
N VAL A 283 8.78 -19.43 23.85
CA VAL A 283 8.57 -19.28 22.41
C VAL A 283 8.38 -20.67 21.79
N GLY A 284 7.52 -20.78 20.77
CA GLY A 284 7.12 -22.06 20.18
C GLY A 284 8.26 -22.92 19.61
N VAL A 285 9.48 -22.37 19.50
CA VAL A 285 10.69 -23.14 19.23
C VAL A 285 11.52 -23.26 20.49
N GLU A 286 11.38 -24.40 21.17
CA GLU A 286 12.09 -24.72 22.40
C GLU A 286 13.61 -24.81 22.19
N ASN A 287 14.36 -24.80 23.30
CA ASN A 287 15.79 -25.10 23.38
C ASN A 287 16.74 -24.03 22.79
N LYS A 288 16.23 -22.86 22.43
CA LYS A 288 17.06 -21.75 21.96
C LYS A 288 17.54 -20.88 23.12
N ILE A 289 18.73 -20.33 22.95
CA ILE A 289 19.32 -19.37 23.86
C ILE A 289 19.79 -18.15 23.08
N LEU A 290 19.55 -16.98 23.66
CA LEU A 290 20.06 -15.72 23.17
C LEU A 290 21.26 -15.30 24.01
N THR A 291 22.34 -14.97 23.32
CA THR A 291 23.59 -14.47 23.89
C THR A 291 23.94 -13.16 23.22
N SER A 292 24.16 -12.12 24.02
CA SER A 292 24.49 -10.79 23.54
C SER A 292 25.89 -10.37 23.98
N ASP A 293 26.72 -10.01 23.01
CA ASP A 293 27.95 -9.28 23.20
C ASP A 293 27.71 -7.78 23.13
N LYS A 294 28.78 -6.99 23.31
CA LYS A 294 28.78 -5.56 23.03
C LYS A 294 28.31 -5.20 21.61
N ARG A 295 28.60 -6.00 20.58
CA ARG A 295 28.30 -5.64 19.18
C ARG A 295 27.23 -6.51 18.51
N ILE A 296 27.14 -7.77 18.89
CA ILE A 296 26.26 -8.74 18.24
C ILE A 296 25.37 -9.41 19.26
N ALA A 297 24.20 -9.84 18.80
CA ALA A 297 23.37 -10.77 19.55
C ALA A 297 23.04 -11.97 18.70
N LYS A 298 23.41 -13.16 19.17
CA LYS A 298 23.19 -14.41 18.45
C LYS A 298 22.17 -15.25 19.21
N ILE A 299 21.27 -15.85 18.45
CA ILE A 299 20.38 -16.91 18.90
C ILE A 299 20.96 -18.22 18.39
N TRP A 300 21.09 -19.21 19.25
CA TRP A 300 21.58 -20.53 18.89
C TRP A 300 20.87 -21.61 19.70
N ASP A 301 20.93 -22.85 19.22
CA ASP A 301 20.33 -23.99 19.89
C ASP A 301 21.26 -24.56 20.96
N ARG A 302 20.75 -24.79 22.17
CA ARG A 302 21.52 -25.31 23.31
C ARG A 302 22.12 -26.70 23.06
N VAL A 303 21.48 -27.54 22.24
CA VAL A 303 21.91 -28.93 22.02
C VAL A 303 22.87 -29.02 20.84
N ASP A 304 22.54 -28.35 19.74
CA ASP A 304 23.33 -28.41 18.51
C ASP A 304 24.48 -27.39 18.48
N GLY A 305 24.38 -26.31 19.25
CA GLY A 305 25.34 -25.21 19.23
C GLY A 305 25.38 -24.42 17.92
N LYS A 306 24.47 -24.69 16.98
CA LYS A 306 24.38 -23.99 15.69
C LYS A 306 23.69 -22.64 15.87
N ALA A 307 24.22 -21.63 15.19
CA ALA A 307 23.60 -20.31 15.16
C ALA A 307 22.31 -20.37 14.35
N TYR A 308 21.21 -19.92 14.96
CA TYR A 308 19.90 -19.80 14.34
C TYR A 308 19.75 -18.45 13.65
N ALA A 309 20.03 -17.36 14.35
CA ALA A 309 19.95 -16.00 13.83
C ALA A 309 21.03 -15.12 14.48
N SER A 310 21.52 -14.11 13.74
CA SER A 310 22.36 -13.05 14.28
C SER A 310 21.70 -11.69 14.07
N MET A 311 21.70 -10.89 15.14
CA MET A 311 21.29 -9.50 15.17
C MET A 311 22.56 -8.65 15.26
N GLU A 312 22.82 -7.88 14.21
CA GLU A 312 24.03 -7.05 14.09
C GLU A 312 23.63 -5.58 13.95
N PRO A 313 23.44 -4.85 15.06
CA PRO A 313 23.28 -3.41 15.01
C PRO A 313 24.56 -2.72 14.56
N ASN A 314 24.40 -1.52 13.97
CA ASN A 314 25.52 -0.64 13.67
C ASN A 314 26.15 0.00 14.92
N VAL A 315 25.42 -0.01 16.03
CA VAL A 315 25.75 0.65 17.29
C VAL A 315 25.91 -0.41 18.37
N ASP A 316 26.81 -0.17 19.32
CA ASP A 316 27.05 -1.06 20.44
C ASP A 316 25.79 -1.22 21.32
N ILE A 317 25.56 -2.47 21.75
CA ILE A 317 24.47 -2.91 22.61
C ILE A 317 24.93 -2.88 24.05
N ASN A 318 24.09 -2.36 24.95
CA ASN A 318 24.28 -2.40 26.40
C ASN A 318 23.42 -3.48 27.06
N ASP A 319 22.20 -3.66 26.57
CA ASP A 319 21.28 -4.65 27.11
C ASP A 319 20.32 -5.15 26.04
N ILE A 320 19.84 -6.37 26.21
CA ILE A 320 18.79 -6.95 25.38
C ILE A 320 17.72 -7.52 26.30
N GLU A 321 16.47 -7.37 25.91
CA GLU A 321 15.33 -8.00 26.55
C GLU A 321 14.43 -8.65 25.51
N HIS A 322 13.91 -9.82 25.86
CA HIS A 322 12.97 -10.58 25.05
C HIS A 322 11.55 -10.34 25.56
N ILE A 323 10.59 -10.15 24.67
CA ILE A 323 9.18 -10.12 25.06
C ILE A 323 8.67 -11.57 25.15
N PRO A 324 8.25 -12.05 26.35
CA PRO A 324 7.81 -13.43 26.52
C PRO A 324 6.70 -13.82 25.52
N GLY A 325 6.75 -15.04 24.98
CA GLY A 325 5.72 -15.53 24.05
C GLY A 325 5.90 -15.14 22.58
N THR A 326 6.82 -14.21 22.26
CA THR A 326 6.87 -13.57 20.94
C THR A 326 8.25 -13.63 20.28
N GLY A 327 8.33 -13.28 19.00
CA GLY A 327 9.60 -13.13 18.26
C GLY A 327 10.29 -11.77 18.43
N MET A 328 9.86 -10.93 19.38
CA MET A 328 10.32 -9.54 19.53
C MET A 328 11.44 -9.39 20.56
N PHE A 329 12.45 -8.60 20.19
CA PHE A 329 13.57 -8.22 21.04
C PHE A 329 13.69 -6.70 21.12
N LEU A 330 13.95 -6.20 22.30
CA LEU A 330 14.22 -4.79 22.58
C LEU A 330 15.68 -4.68 22.99
N THR A 331 16.43 -3.76 22.40
CA THR A 331 17.85 -3.58 22.72
C THR A 331 18.09 -2.15 23.19
N ALA A 332 18.72 -2.02 24.35
CA ALA A 332 19.35 -0.78 24.78
C ALA A 332 20.73 -0.68 24.12
N ASN A 333 21.03 0.45 23.51
CA ASN A 333 22.25 0.71 22.75
C ASN A 333 22.81 2.10 23.05
N GLU A 334 23.99 2.39 22.51
CA GLU A 334 24.66 3.71 22.55
C GLU A 334 24.06 4.73 21.55
N GLY A 335 22.92 4.41 20.93
CA GLY A 335 22.26 5.27 19.95
C GLY A 335 21.13 6.07 20.57
N ILE A 336 20.71 7.12 19.85
CA ILE A 336 19.51 7.91 20.20
C ILE A 336 18.27 6.99 20.18
N PRO A 337 17.93 6.34 19.04
CA PRO A 337 16.83 5.39 19.02
C PRO A 337 17.26 4.03 19.57
N MET A 338 16.47 3.51 20.51
CA MET A 338 16.60 2.13 20.96
C MET A 338 16.13 1.20 19.82
N HIS A 339 16.86 0.11 19.57
CA HIS A 339 16.48 -0.79 18.50
C HIS A 339 15.46 -1.83 18.95
N THR A 340 14.55 -2.17 18.04
CA THR A 340 13.63 -3.30 18.20
C THR A 340 13.81 -4.24 17.02
N TYR A 341 14.06 -5.51 17.33
CA TYR A 341 14.21 -6.57 16.35
C TYR A 341 13.02 -7.50 16.40
N TYR A 342 12.58 -7.96 15.24
CA TYR A 342 11.51 -8.92 15.08
C TYR A 342 11.97 -10.10 14.23
N ILE A 343 11.73 -11.32 14.72
CA ILE A 343 12.03 -12.56 14.02
C ILE A 343 10.73 -13.39 13.91
N PRO A 344 10.01 -13.33 12.77
CA PRO A 344 8.76 -14.07 12.57
C PRO A 344 8.93 -15.59 12.72
N ASN A 345 10.04 -16.14 12.21
CA ASN A 345 10.34 -17.57 12.30
C ASN A 345 10.60 -18.05 13.74
N LEU A 346 10.82 -17.13 14.69
CA LEU A 346 11.00 -17.50 16.09
C LEU A 346 9.63 -17.63 16.76
N GLY A 347 8.76 -16.62 16.58
CA GLY A 347 7.40 -16.62 17.09
C GLY A 347 6.61 -15.41 16.57
N PRO A 348 5.29 -15.39 16.79
CA PRO A 348 4.44 -14.31 16.29
C PRO A 348 4.74 -12.97 16.97
N SER A 349 4.22 -11.89 16.39
CA SER A 349 4.23 -10.57 17.01
C SER A 349 3.29 -10.54 18.24
N PRO A 350 3.55 -9.68 19.24
CA PRO A 350 2.63 -9.50 20.37
C PRO A 350 1.28 -8.96 19.92
N GLN A 351 0.23 -9.16 20.72
CA GLN A 351 -1.14 -8.74 20.39
C GLN A 351 -1.26 -7.26 20.02
N TRP A 352 -0.53 -6.40 20.72
CA TRP A 352 -0.51 -4.95 20.49
C TRP A 352 0.22 -4.55 19.18
N CYS A 353 0.98 -5.46 18.57
CA CYS A 353 1.66 -5.26 17.29
C CYS A 353 1.34 -6.33 16.24
N SER A 354 0.12 -6.87 16.25
CA SER A 354 -0.37 -7.82 15.24
C SER A 354 -0.20 -7.32 13.79
N PHE A 355 -0.19 -6.00 13.57
CA PHE A 355 0.04 -5.41 12.25
C PHE A 355 1.45 -5.67 11.70
N LEU A 356 2.46 -5.89 12.57
CA LEU A 356 3.82 -6.20 12.10
C LEU A 356 3.87 -7.49 11.31
N ASP A 357 3.13 -8.52 11.72
CA ASP A 357 3.08 -9.80 11.02
C ASP A 357 2.58 -9.63 9.59
N SER A 358 1.51 -8.85 9.42
CA SER A 358 0.97 -8.54 8.09
C SER A 358 1.97 -7.75 7.23
N ILE A 359 2.70 -6.79 7.81
CA ILE A 359 3.73 -6.05 7.05
C ILE A 359 4.88 -6.97 6.63
N THR A 360 5.34 -7.85 7.53
CA THR A 360 6.43 -8.77 7.22
C THR A 360 6.01 -9.82 6.22
N GLU A 361 4.78 -10.33 6.29
CA GLU A 361 4.23 -11.29 5.33
C GLU A 361 4.09 -10.65 3.94
N GLU A 362 3.57 -9.42 3.86
CA GLU A 362 3.54 -8.64 2.61
C GLU A 362 4.93 -8.37 2.02
N LEU A 363 5.94 -8.22 2.89
CA LEU A 363 7.33 -8.02 2.49
C LEU A 363 7.99 -9.32 2.01
N GLU A 364 7.63 -10.46 2.61
CA GLU A 364 8.05 -11.79 2.17
C GLU A 364 7.37 -12.20 0.87
N GLU A 365 6.10 -11.84 0.65
CA GLU A 365 5.37 -12.06 -0.59
C GLU A 365 5.88 -11.20 -1.76
N LYS A 366 6.45 -10.02 -1.45
CA LYS A 366 7.04 -9.09 -2.44
C LYS A 366 8.57 -9.01 -2.28
N PRO A 367 9.34 -10.08 -2.57
CA PRO A 367 10.78 -10.01 -2.49
C PRO A 367 11.32 -9.10 -3.60
N SER A 368 11.67 -7.88 -3.21
CA SER A 368 12.33 -6.83 -4.02
C SER A 368 11.62 -6.51 -5.34
N ASP A 369 11.01 -5.32 -5.40
CA ASP A 369 10.70 -4.70 -6.67
C ASP A 369 12.02 -4.54 -7.43
N SER A 370 12.25 -5.39 -8.45
CA SER A 370 13.49 -5.41 -9.21
C SER A 370 13.82 -3.98 -9.63
N VAL A 371 15.09 -3.55 -9.55
CA VAL A 371 15.55 -2.16 -9.82
C VAL A 371 15.09 -1.60 -11.20
N TYR A 372 14.55 -2.47 -12.06
CA TYR A 372 14.00 -2.18 -13.36
C TYR A 372 12.47 -2.07 -13.42
N SER A 373 11.72 -2.19 -12.32
CA SER A 373 10.25 -2.06 -12.31
C SER A 373 9.79 -0.68 -12.81
N ASN A 374 10.56 0.35 -12.47
CA ASN A 374 10.32 1.73 -12.91
C ASN A 374 10.90 2.06 -14.29
N TYR A 375 11.53 1.10 -14.98
CA TYR A 375 12.15 1.29 -16.27
C TYR A 375 11.43 0.48 -17.36
N ARG A 376 10.88 1.18 -18.35
CA ARG A 376 10.28 0.56 -19.53
C ARG A 376 11.33 0.36 -20.61
N PHE A 377 11.40 -0.86 -21.17
CA PHE A 377 12.24 -1.15 -22.32
C PHE A 377 11.60 -0.59 -23.60
N ILE A 378 12.38 0.14 -24.40
CA ILE A 378 11.96 0.76 -25.66
C ILE A 378 12.91 0.34 -26.77
N THR A 379 12.34 -0.05 -27.91
CA THR A 379 13.12 -0.40 -29.10
C THR A 379 13.65 0.85 -29.81
N LYS A 380 14.71 0.71 -30.62
CA LYS A 380 15.22 1.82 -31.46
C LYS A 380 14.15 2.41 -32.39
N ALA A 381 13.17 1.62 -32.83
CA ALA A 381 12.08 2.09 -33.67
C ALA A 381 11.12 2.98 -32.88
N ASP A 382 10.83 2.64 -31.63
CA ASP A 382 9.91 3.41 -30.78
C ASP A 382 10.56 4.70 -30.25
N VAL A 383 11.88 4.71 -30.01
CA VAL A 383 12.62 5.96 -29.73
C VAL A 383 12.50 6.94 -30.90
N LYS A 384 12.50 6.45 -32.15
CA LYS A 384 12.27 7.30 -33.33
C LYS A 384 10.83 7.79 -33.42
N LYS A 385 9.84 6.94 -33.17
CA LYS A 385 8.41 7.33 -33.17
C LYS A 385 8.10 8.39 -32.12
N LEU A 386 8.75 8.32 -30.96
CA LEU A 386 8.57 9.25 -29.85
C LEU A 386 9.45 10.51 -29.95
N ASN A 387 10.17 10.71 -31.06
CA ASN A 387 11.12 11.82 -31.26
C ASN A 387 12.22 11.95 -30.19
N LEU A 388 12.59 10.83 -29.54
CA LEU A 388 13.60 10.77 -28.46
C LEU A 388 15.03 10.52 -28.97
N ALA A 389 15.26 10.60 -30.29
CA ALA A 389 16.57 10.31 -30.89
C ALA A 389 17.69 11.23 -30.38
N HIS A 390 17.36 12.46 -29.99
CA HIS A 390 18.30 13.44 -29.43
C HIS A 390 18.78 13.10 -28.01
N LEU A 391 18.08 12.21 -27.28
CA LEU A 391 18.43 11.80 -25.93
C LEU A 391 19.29 10.53 -25.88
N VAL A 392 19.58 9.93 -27.03
CA VAL A 392 20.45 8.76 -27.15
C VAL A 392 21.88 9.14 -26.75
N GLY A 393 22.39 8.53 -25.68
CA GLY A 393 23.71 8.83 -25.09
C GLY A 393 23.65 9.68 -23.83
N SER A 394 22.48 10.23 -23.48
CA SER A 394 22.25 10.89 -22.18
C SER A 394 21.97 9.86 -21.07
N LYS A 395 22.11 10.29 -19.80
CA LYS A 395 21.78 9.46 -18.63
C LYS A 395 20.29 9.05 -18.55
N VAL A 396 19.42 9.67 -19.36
CA VAL A 396 17.97 9.45 -19.38
C VAL A 396 17.58 8.18 -20.13
N LEU A 397 18.28 7.84 -21.23
CA LEU A 397 18.08 6.62 -22.00
C LEU A 397 19.27 5.68 -21.79
N ARG A 398 19.08 4.65 -20.96
CA ARG A 398 20.14 3.67 -20.70
C ARG A 398 20.14 2.62 -21.80
N ALA A 399 21.20 2.55 -22.60
CA ALA A 399 21.33 1.52 -23.64
C ALA A 399 21.37 0.12 -23.03
N TYR A 400 20.60 -0.81 -23.59
CA TYR A 400 20.62 -2.22 -23.21
C TYR A 400 20.29 -3.11 -24.41
N MET A 401 21.22 -4.03 -24.74
CA MET A 401 21.15 -4.97 -25.87
C MET A 401 20.77 -4.31 -27.20
N HIS A 402 19.48 -4.24 -27.53
CA HIS A 402 18.95 -3.74 -28.80
C HIS A 402 18.02 -2.53 -28.66
N GLY A 403 17.90 -1.98 -27.46
CA GLY A 403 17.01 -0.88 -27.13
C GLY A 403 17.55 0.01 -26.02
N TYR A 404 16.64 0.73 -25.38
CA TYR A 404 16.93 1.65 -24.30
C TYR A 404 15.93 1.47 -23.17
N PHE A 405 16.38 1.57 -21.94
CA PHE A 405 15.51 1.73 -20.78
C PHE A 405 15.28 3.22 -20.53
N ILE A 406 14.02 3.59 -20.35
CA ILE A 406 13.59 4.91 -19.88
C ILE A 406 12.72 4.75 -18.62
N ASN A 407 12.69 5.74 -17.74
CA ASN A 407 11.73 5.74 -16.63
C ASN A 407 10.29 5.74 -17.15
N THR A 408 9.42 4.92 -16.57
CA THR A 408 8.01 4.77 -16.96
C THR A 408 7.26 6.11 -16.96
N GLU A 409 7.45 6.95 -15.93
CA GLU A 409 6.83 8.29 -15.88
C GLU A 409 7.26 9.22 -17.02
N LEU A 410 8.52 9.12 -17.45
CA LEU A 410 9.04 9.92 -18.57
C LEU A 410 8.50 9.39 -19.89
N TYR A 411 8.41 8.06 -20.03
CA TYR A 411 7.78 7.45 -21.18
C TYR A 411 6.33 7.91 -21.34
N ASP A 412 5.54 7.90 -20.27
CA ASP A 412 4.12 8.25 -20.34
C ASP A 412 3.93 9.73 -20.71
N LYS A 413 4.74 10.62 -20.15
CA LYS A 413 4.74 12.05 -20.53
C LYS A 413 5.10 12.24 -22.00
N VAL A 414 6.14 11.58 -22.49
CA VAL A 414 6.55 11.67 -23.90
C VAL A 414 5.50 11.03 -24.81
N ALA A 415 4.90 9.91 -24.42
CA ALA A 415 3.87 9.24 -25.20
C ALA A 415 2.60 10.09 -25.33
N LEU A 416 2.22 10.81 -24.27
CA LEU A 416 1.11 11.77 -24.30
C LEU A 416 1.40 12.97 -25.21
N ILE A 417 2.63 13.49 -25.18
CA ILE A 417 3.04 14.61 -26.04
C ILE A 417 3.14 14.18 -27.50
N ALA A 418 3.68 12.98 -27.76
CA ALA A 418 3.88 12.44 -29.10
C ALA A 418 2.56 12.02 -29.77
N ASN A 419 1.56 11.58 -28.99
CA ASN A 419 0.26 11.15 -29.51
C ASN A 419 -0.93 11.92 -28.89
N PRO A 420 -1.19 13.17 -29.29
CA PRO A 420 -2.34 13.95 -28.82
C PRO A 420 -3.71 13.35 -29.18
N THR A 421 -3.75 12.43 -30.16
CA THR A 421 -4.99 11.77 -30.64
C THR A 421 -5.26 10.42 -29.96
N ALA A 422 -4.42 9.97 -29.03
CA ALA A 422 -4.48 8.61 -28.47
C ALA A 422 -5.86 8.24 -27.90
N VAL A 423 -6.54 9.18 -27.24
CA VAL A 423 -7.89 8.97 -26.67
C VAL A 423 -8.95 8.79 -27.76
N GLN A 424 -8.79 9.48 -28.90
CA GLN A 424 -9.70 9.34 -30.04
C GLN A 424 -9.45 8.02 -30.78
N ASP A 425 -8.18 7.64 -30.95
CA ASP A 425 -7.78 6.40 -31.62
C ASP A 425 -8.13 5.14 -30.81
N GLU A 426 -8.06 5.20 -29.49
CA GLU A 426 -8.53 4.13 -28.59
C GLU A 426 -10.04 3.99 -28.65
N ARG A 427 -10.77 5.12 -28.62
CA ARG A 427 -12.23 5.13 -28.75
C ARG A 427 -12.67 4.57 -30.09
N GLU A 428 -12.00 4.93 -31.17
CA GLU A 428 -12.30 4.40 -32.51
C GLU A 428 -11.97 2.91 -32.63
N ARG A 429 -10.85 2.44 -32.05
CA ARG A 429 -10.52 1.00 -31.99
C ARG A 429 -11.53 0.22 -31.17
N GLU A 430 -12.00 0.76 -30.05
CA GLU A 430 -12.98 0.09 -29.21
C GLU A 430 -14.37 0.08 -29.85
N ILE A 431 -14.74 1.15 -30.55
CA ILE A 431 -15.93 1.19 -31.41
C ILE A 431 -15.81 0.14 -32.52
N ARG A 432 -14.67 0.06 -33.24
CA ARG A 432 -14.44 -0.97 -34.27
C ARG A 432 -14.52 -2.38 -33.69
N ARG A 433 -13.94 -2.63 -32.52
CA ARG A 433 -13.98 -3.93 -31.83
C ARG A 433 -15.39 -4.28 -31.37
N ARG A 434 -16.16 -3.29 -30.91
CA ARG A 434 -17.58 -3.47 -30.55
C ARG A 434 -18.43 -3.74 -31.79
N ILE A 435 -18.21 -3.03 -32.90
CA ILE A 435 -18.84 -3.28 -34.20
C ILE A 435 -18.49 -4.68 -34.71
N GLU A 436 -17.24 -5.13 -34.54
CA GLU A 436 -16.80 -6.46 -34.98
C GLU A 436 -17.42 -7.57 -34.13
N LYS A 437 -17.48 -7.40 -32.80
CA LYS A 437 -18.24 -8.29 -31.91
C LYS A 437 -19.74 -8.30 -32.21
N GLU A 438 -20.31 -7.15 -32.55
CA GLU A 438 -21.70 -7.05 -32.99
C GLU A 438 -21.90 -7.75 -34.35
N ARG A 439 -20.95 -7.64 -35.30
CA ARG A 439 -20.96 -8.38 -36.56
C ARG A 439 -20.81 -9.89 -36.35
N GLU A 440 -19.97 -10.33 -35.42
CA GLU A 440 -19.84 -11.74 -35.01
C GLU A 440 -21.14 -12.28 -34.39
N SER A 441 -21.84 -11.46 -33.60
CA SER A 441 -23.13 -11.83 -33.00
C SER A 441 -24.28 -11.87 -34.01
N ARG A 442 -24.23 -11.02 -35.05
CA ARG A 442 -25.32 -10.82 -36.01
C ARG A 442 -25.32 -11.83 -37.16
N ILE A 443 -24.23 -12.57 -37.37
CA ILE A 443 -24.11 -13.59 -38.43
C ILE A 443 -24.50 -15.01 -37.94
N ARG A 444 -24.75 -15.23 -36.65
CA ARG A 444 -25.15 -16.55 -36.12
C ARG A 444 -26.67 -16.81 -36.14
N THR A 445 -27.34 -16.60 -37.26
CA THR A 445 -28.72 -17.13 -37.45
C THR A 445 -29.02 -17.71 -38.83
N SER A 446 -28.02 -17.91 -39.70
CA SER A 446 -28.18 -18.76 -40.89
C SER A 446 -26.91 -19.52 -41.22
N GLY A 447 -26.80 -20.75 -40.71
CA GLY A 447 -26.19 -21.90 -41.39
C GLY A 447 -24.83 -21.77 -42.10
N ALA A 448 -23.97 -20.83 -41.73
CA ALA A 448 -22.61 -20.77 -42.25
C ALA A 448 -21.74 -21.76 -41.47
N VAL A 449 -21.69 -22.99 -41.99
CA VAL A 449 -20.65 -23.98 -41.70
C VAL A 449 -19.30 -23.27 -41.72
N GLN A 450 -18.54 -23.40 -40.63
CA GLN A 450 -17.14 -23.00 -40.57
C GLN A 450 -16.45 -23.57 -41.81
N LYS A 451 -16.10 -22.73 -42.79
CA LYS A 451 -15.29 -23.19 -43.92
C LYS A 451 -13.91 -23.54 -43.32
N PRO A 452 -13.50 -24.82 -43.27
CA PRO A 452 -12.13 -25.13 -42.89
C PRO A 452 -11.20 -24.42 -43.88
N LYS A 453 -10.07 -23.90 -43.37
CA LYS A 453 -9.10 -23.16 -44.20
C LYS A 453 -8.44 -24.12 -45.19
N ILE A 454 -9.01 -24.25 -46.38
CA ILE A 454 -8.44 -24.96 -47.52
C ILE A 454 -7.21 -24.17 -48.00
N LYS A 455 -6.03 -24.80 -47.99
CA LYS A 455 -4.78 -24.17 -48.46
C LYS A 455 -4.64 -24.26 -49.98
N VAL A 456 -5.01 -25.39 -50.57
CA VAL A 456 -4.76 -25.73 -51.98
C VAL A 456 -6.06 -26.06 -52.71
N ASN A 457 -6.17 -25.81 -54.03
CA ASN A 457 -7.32 -26.19 -54.90
C ASN A 457 -8.69 -25.58 -54.56
N LYS A 458 -8.75 -24.32 -54.13
CA LYS A 458 -10.01 -23.60 -53.83
C LYS A 458 -11.02 -23.59 -54.99
N GLY A 459 -10.54 -23.49 -56.23
CA GLY A 459 -11.39 -23.48 -57.43
C GLY A 459 -12.11 -24.81 -57.71
N LEU A 460 -11.57 -25.95 -57.26
CA LEU A 460 -12.25 -27.25 -57.41
C LEU A 460 -13.44 -27.38 -56.46
N VAL A 461 -13.32 -26.83 -55.25
CA VAL A 461 -14.39 -26.82 -54.24
C VAL A 461 -15.57 -25.96 -54.70
N GLU A 462 -15.30 -24.82 -55.36
CA GLU A 462 -16.33 -23.96 -55.96
C GLU A 462 -17.02 -24.59 -57.18
N LYS A 463 -16.28 -25.35 -58.00
CA LYS A 463 -16.87 -26.13 -59.10
C LYS A 463 -17.69 -27.32 -58.58
N LEU A 464 -17.30 -27.91 -57.45
CA LEU A 464 -18.05 -28.98 -56.78
C LEU A 464 -19.34 -28.48 -56.14
N SER A 465 -19.30 -27.33 -55.45
CA SER A 465 -20.49 -26.72 -54.87
C SER A 465 -21.50 -26.29 -55.93
N SER A 466 -21.04 -25.73 -57.04
CA SER A 466 -21.93 -25.32 -58.14
C SER A 466 -22.55 -26.50 -58.90
N LYS A 467 -21.82 -27.61 -59.13
CA LYS A 467 -22.35 -28.77 -59.86
C LYS A 467 -23.14 -29.77 -59.02
N ARG A 468 -22.80 -29.95 -57.73
CA ARG A 468 -23.41 -30.99 -56.86
C ARG A 468 -24.03 -30.44 -55.56
N GLY A 469 -23.98 -29.14 -55.33
CA GLY A 469 -24.55 -28.47 -54.17
C GLY A 469 -23.62 -28.42 -52.96
N ASP A 470 -23.81 -27.42 -52.10
CA ASP A 470 -22.96 -27.14 -50.93
C ASP A 470 -22.90 -28.30 -49.92
N SER A 471 -23.95 -29.13 -49.83
CA SER A 471 -23.96 -30.30 -48.94
C SER A 471 -22.99 -31.39 -49.38
N ALA A 472 -22.82 -31.58 -50.69
CA ALA A 472 -21.88 -32.56 -51.23
C ALA A 472 -20.44 -32.06 -51.09
N ALA A 473 -20.19 -30.77 -51.31
CA ALA A 473 -18.89 -30.14 -51.09
C ALA A 473 -18.49 -30.22 -49.62
N ALA A 474 -19.41 -29.96 -48.68
CA ALA A 474 -19.16 -30.08 -47.26
C ALA A 474 -18.80 -31.51 -46.83
N LYS A 475 -19.46 -32.54 -47.37
CA LYS A 475 -19.15 -33.94 -47.08
C LYS A 475 -17.75 -34.34 -47.55
N VAL A 476 -17.30 -33.86 -48.72
CA VAL A 476 -15.96 -34.15 -49.25
C VAL A 476 -14.87 -33.40 -48.46
N LEU A 477 -15.15 -32.19 -48.01
CA LEU A 477 -14.25 -31.39 -47.17
C LEU A 477 -14.08 -31.95 -45.76
N THR A 478 -15.04 -32.75 -45.27
CA THR A 478 -15.00 -33.39 -43.96
C THR A 478 -14.63 -34.88 -44.02
N ASP A 479 -14.40 -35.44 -45.21
CA ASP A 479 -14.00 -36.85 -45.38
C ASP A 479 -12.47 -36.95 -45.31
N ASP A 480 -11.97 -37.65 -44.28
CA ASP A 480 -10.53 -37.82 -43.99
C ASP A 480 -9.73 -38.36 -45.19
N ARG A 481 -10.38 -39.12 -46.10
CA ARG A 481 -9.71 -39.67 -47.29
C ARG A 481 -9.33 -38.61 -48.34
N PHE A 482 -9.97 -37.45 -48.31
CA PHE A 482 -9.74 -36.37 -49.28
C PHE A 482 -9.07 -35.15 -48.65
N GLN A 483 -8.74 -35.20 -47.35
CA GLN A 483 -8.11 -34.10 -46.64
C GLN A 483 -6.72 -33.75 -47.22
N GLU A 484 -5.92 -34.75 -47.61
CA GLU A 484 -4.60 -34.55 -48.22
C GLU A 484 -4.66 -33.74 -49.54
N MET A 485 -5.74 -33.88 -50.33
CA MET A 485 -5.91 -33.15 -51.60
C MET A 485 -6.08 -31.62 -51.42
N PHE A 486 -6.47 -31.19 -50.21
CA PHE A 486 -6.80 -29.80 -49.90
C PHE A 486 -5.77 -29.11 -48.98
N GLU A 487 -4.86 -29.88 -48.39
CA GLU A 487 -3.81 -29.39 -47.49
C GLU A 487 -2.40 -29.42 -48.09
N ASP A 488 -2.09 -30.39 -48.96
CA ASP A 488 -0.75 -30.58 -49.53
C ASP A 488 -0.58 -29.87 -50.89
N GLU A 489 0.53 -29.13 -51.03
CA GLU A 489 0.88 -28.33 -52.21
C GLU A 489 1.23 -29.19 -53.43
N ALA A 490 1.66 -30.45 -53.21
CA ALA A 490 1.96 -31.38 -54.30
C ALA A 490 0.74 -31.76 -55.15
N PHE A 491 -0.48 -31.65 -54.59
CA PHE A 491 -1.73 -31.92 -55.29
C PHE A 491 -2.36 -30.66 -55.93
N GLN A 492 -1.66 -29.53 -55.94
CA GLN A 492 -2.13 -28.31 -56.59
C GLN A 492 -2.32 -28.51 -58.10
N VAL A 493 -3.56 -28.34 -58.58
CA VAL A 493 -3.85 -28.43 -60.01
C VAL A 493 -3.41 -27.14 -60.69
N ASN A 494 -2.31 -27.22 -61.44
CA ASN A 494 -1.83 -26.13 -62.27
C ASN A 494 -2.64 -26.07 -63.57
N GLU A 495 -3.47 -25.05 -63.72
CA GLU A 495 -4.29 -24.89 -64.93
C GLU A 495 -3.48 -24.53 -66.18
N ASP A 496 -2.20 -24.21 -66.01
CA ASP A 496 -1.27 -23.85 -67.08
C ASP A 496 -0.52 -25.03 -67.70
N ASP A 497 -0.52 -26.19 -67.04
CA ASP A 497 0.16 -27.39 -67.53
C ASP A 497 -0.44 -27.90 -68.85
N TYR A 498 0.45 -28.38 -69.72
CA TYR A 498 0.10 -28.81 -71.07
C TYR A 498 -0.90 -29.97 -71.08
N ASP A 499 -0.74 -30.92 -70.15
CA ASP A 499 -1.61 -32.09 -70.00
C ASP A 499 -3.04 -31.72 -69.55
N TYR A 500 -3.16 -30.72 -68.66
CA TYR A 500 -4.47 -30.23 -68.20
C TYR A 500 -5.23 -29.50 -69.32
N LYS A 501 -4.52 -28.77 -70.19
CA LYS A 501 -5.09 -28.07 -71.36
C LYS A 501 -5.56 -29.04 -72.45
N GLN A 502 -4.91 -30.19 -72.63
CA GLN A 502 -5.36 -31.22 -73.58
C GLN A 502 -6.62 -31.96 -73.12
N LEU A 503 -6.73 -32.24 -71.81
CA LEU A 503 -7.89 -32.95 -71.25
C LEU A 503 -9.16 -32.08 -71.19
N ASN A 504 -9.02 -30.75 -71.09
CA ASN A 504 -10.13 -29.81 -71.03
C ASN A 504 -10.09 -28.76 -72.17
N PRO A 505 -10.32 -29.15 -73.45
CA PRO A 505 -10.14 -28.28 -74.62
C PRO A 505 -11.22 -27.19 -74.79
N VAL A 506 -12.27 -27.17 -73.97
CA VAL A 506 -13.38 -26.21 -74.05
C VAL A 506 -13.55 -25.46 -72.72
N LYS A 507 -12.69 -24.48 -72.47
CA LYS A 507 -13.03 -23.38 -71.54
C LYS A 507 -13.81 -22.32 -72.33
N SER A 508 -15.04 -22.02 -71.90
CA SER A 508 -15.82 -20.92 -72.46
C SER A 508 -15.09 -19.60 -72.24
N ALA A 509 -15.04 -18.74 -73.26
CA ALA A 509 -14.36 -17.42 -73.26
C ALA A 509 -14.86 -16.39 -72.20
N LYS A 510 -15.65 -16.83 -71.22
CA LYS A 510 -16.14 -16.05 -70.07
C LYS A 510 -15.19 -16.07 -68.87
N GLU A 511 -14.23 -16.99 -68.77
CA GLU A 511 -13.46 -17.24 -67.53
C GLU A 511 -11.94 -17.02 -67.64
N THR A 512 -11.43 -16.44 -68.73
CA THR A 512 -10.00 -16.06 -68.80
C THR A 512 -9.81 -14.56 -68.57
N ASP A 513 -8.84 -14.20 -67.73
CA ASP A 513 -8.48 -12.80 -67.44
C ASP A 513 -8.07 -12.00 -68.69
N GLU A 514 -7.56 -12.70 -69.71
CA GLU A 514 -7.27 -12.11 -71.03
C GLU A 514 -8.54 -11.70 -71.81
N GLY A 515 -9.68 -12.35 -71.55
CA GLY A 515 -10.99 -11.99 -72.11
C GLY A 515 -11.67 -10.83 -71.38
N ALA A 516 -11.34 -10.61 -70.11
CA ALA A 516 -11.78 -9.45 -69.34
C ALA A 516 -11.01 -8.17 -69.75
N ALA A 517 -9.69 -8.28 -69.97
CA ALA A 517 -8.85 -7.17 -70.42
C ALA A 517 -9.23 -6.63 -71.81
N LYS A 518 -9.76 -7.48 -72.71
CA LYS A 518 -10.23 -7.06 -74.04
C LYS A 518 -11.57 -6.33 -74.04
N ARG A 519 -12.34 -6.34 -72.93
CA ARG A 519 -13.63 -5.62 -72.81
C ARG A 519 -13.52 -4.18 -72.32
N ILE A 520 -12.36 -3.76 -71.82
CA ILE A 520 -12.14 -2.38 -71.34
C ILE A 520 -12.10 -1.37 -72.50
N ARG A 521 -12.07 -1.80 -73.77
CA ARG A 521 -11.84 -0.91 -74.93
C ARG A 521 -13.01 -0.69 -75.89
N ALA A 522 -14.24 -1.04 -75.53
CA ALA A 522 -15.42 -0.62 -76.29
C ALA A 522 -16.70 -0.72 -75.46
N LEU A 523 -16.99 0.31 -74.67
CA LEU A 523 -18.34 0.59 -74.19
C LEU A 523 -18.84 1.87 -74.86
N THR A 524 -20.08 1.81 -75.32
CA THR A 524 -20.76 2.84 -76.10
C THR A 524 -21.49 3.79 -75.15
N ALA A 525 -21.62 5.06 -75.54
CA ALA A 525 -22.09 6.21 -74.74
C ALA A 525 -23.48 6.10 -74.07
N ALA A 526 -24.15 4.96 -74.16
CA ALA A 526 -25.44 4.71 -73.50
C ALA A 526 -25.30 3.99 -72.14
N GLU A 527 -24.22 3.25 -71.89
CA GLU A 527 -24.00 2.56 -70.59
C GLU A 527 -23.31 3.45 -69.55
N GLU A 528 -22.56 4.46 -69.97
CA GLU A 528 -21.94 5.47 -69.09
C GLU A 528 -22.99 6.36 -68.39
N SER A 529 -24.15 6.56 -69.03
CA SER A 529 -25.24 7.37 -68.49
C SER A 529 -26.00 6.72 -67.33
N ASP A 530 -25.98 5.39 -67.20
CA ASP A 530 -26.68 4.69 -66.11
C ASP A 530 -25.79 4.51 -64.87
N GLU A 531 -24.46 4.44 -65.03
CA GLU A 531 -23.52 4.43 -63.90
C GLU A 531 -23.37 5.81 -63.24
N GLU A 532 -23.44 6.92 -63.99
CA GLU A 532 -23.53 8.28 -63.41
C GLU A 532 -24.84 8.50 -62.64
N ARG A 533 -25.94 7.86 -63.07
CA ARG A 533 -27.25 8.00 -62.41
C ARG A 533 -27.31 7.28 -61.06
N ILE A 534 -26.52 6.23 -60.88
CA ILE A 534 -26.44 5.47 -59.61
C ILE A 534 -25.50 6.19 -58.63
N THR A 535 -24.39 6.76 -59.10
CA THR A 535 -23.44 7.52 -58.25
C THR A 535 -24.00 8.86 -57.76
N MET A 536 -24.94 9.48 -58.49
CA MET A 536 -25.66 10.68 -58.03
C MET A 536 -26.70 10.44 -56.92
N ARG A 537 -27.18 9.20 -56.73
CA ARG A 537 -28.21 8.90 -55.70
C ARG A 537 -27.62 8.65 -54.32
N GLU A 538 -26.32 8.37 -54.22
CA GLU A 538 -25.65 8.01 -52.95
C GLU A 538 -24.89 9.17 -52.28
N LYS A 539 -24.76 10.34 -52.94
CA LYS A 539 -24.04 11.52 -52.43
C LYS A 539 -24.92 12.75 -52.12
N GLY A 540 -26.22 12.57 -51.91
CA GLY A 540 -27.14 13.65 -51.60
C GLY A 540 -27.43 13.86 -50.11
N HIS A 541 -26.52 14.46 -49.33
CA HIS A 541 -26.90 15.46 -48.30
C HIS A 541 -25.67 16.17 -47.68
N LYS A 542 -25.66 17.50 -47.86
CA LYS A 542 -24.82 18.56 -47.22
C LYS A 542 -23.39 18.69 -47.76
N ASN A 543 -22.96 19.77 -48.39
CA ASN A 543 -23.45 21.16 -48.48
C ASN A 543 -22.91 21.80 -49.77
N HIS A 544 -23.65 22.75 -50.36
CA HIS A 544 -23.09 24.03 -50.82
C HIS A 544 -24.23 25.01 -51.09
N TYR A 545 -24.13 26.23 -50.54
CA TYR A 545 -24.27 27.47 -51.28
C TYR A 545 -23.46 28.52 -50.53
N ASP A 546 -22.41 29.01 -51.20
CA ASP A 546 -21.69 30.24 -50.87
C ASP A 546 -21.71 31.12 -52.12
N GLU A 547 -22.07 32.37 -51.91
CA GLU A 547 -21.90 33.57 -52.73
C GLU A 547 -22.53 34.67 -51.85
N GLY A 548 -21.89 35.72 -51.38
CA GLY A 548 -20.55 36.26 -51.56
C GLY A 548 -20.71 37.77 -51.40
N GLU A 549 -20.16 38.37 -50.35
CA GLU A 549 -19.77 39.81 -50.32
C GLU A 549 -18.93 40.15 -49.08
N SER A 550 -17.70 40.59 -49.35
CA SER A 550 -16.95 41.71 -48.72
C SER A 550 -16.85 41.80 -47.18
N ASP A 551 -15.68 41.49 -46.61
CA ASP A 551 -14.60 42.46 -46.32
C ASP A 551 -13.72 42.07 -45.11
N ASP A 552 -12.40 42.15 -45.37
CA ASP A 552 -11.27 42.58 -44.53
C ASP A 552 -10.78 41.81 -43.28
N ASP A 553 -9.65 41.12 -43.51
CA ASP A 553 -8.30 41.41 -43.00
C ASP A 553 -7.94 41.40 -41.49
N ASN A 554 -7.07 40.41 -41.20
CA ASN A 554 -5.73 40.50 -40.60
C ASN A 554 -5.46 40.70 -39.08
N SER A 555 -4.50 39.86 -38.66
CA SER A 555 -3.37 40.05 -37.73
C SER A 555 -3.61 40.44 -36.26
N ASP A 556 -3.29 39.46 -35.42
CA ASP A 556 -2.27 39.45 -34.36
C ASP A 556 -2.17 40.56 -33.30
N ASP A 557 -2.05 40.04 -32.08
CA ASP A 557 -1.35 40.57 -30.92
C ASP A 557 -1.93 41.81 -30.22
N SER A 558 -1.78 41.83 -28.89
CA SER A 558 -1.19 42.98 -28.20
C SER A 558 -1.44 42.92 -26.70
N SER A 559 -0.31 43.07 -25.99
CA SER A 559 -0.18 43.59 -24.64
C SER A 559 -0.89 44.95 -24.39
N ASP A 560 -1.14 45.20 -23.11
CA ASP A 560 -1.46 46.46 -22.40
C ASP A 560 -1.30 47.80 -23.15
N SER A 561 -2.31 48.67 -23.04
CA SER A 561 -2.20 49.97 -22.34
C SER A 561 -3.52 50.75 -22.33
N ASP A 562 -3.65 51.62 -21.32
CA ASP A 562 -4.79 52.42 -20.87
C ASP A 562 -5.38 53.50 -21.81
N SER A 563 -6.57 53.97 -21.38
CA SER A 563 -7.31 55.23 -21.67
C SER A 563 -7.84 55.39 -23.10
N ASP A 564 -9.13 55.58 -23.36
CA ASP A 564 -9.92 56.74 -22.95
C ASP A 564 -11.43 56.50 -23.23
N SER A 565 -12.24 57.31 -22.58
CA SER A 565 -13.70 57.25 -22.52
C SER A 565 -14.41 57.78 -23.77
N GLU A 566 -15.16 56.94 -24.48
CA GLU A 566 -16.27 57.37 -25.36
C GLU A 566 -17.47 56.41 -25.26
N GLU A 567 -18.67 56.98 -25.28
CA GLU A 567 -19.94 56.32 -24.97
C GLU A 567 -20.31 55.22 -25.99
N MET A 568 -20.05 53.96 -25.63
CA MET A 568 -20.39 52.81 -26.47
C MET A 568 -21.90 52.49 -26.46
N ASN A 569 -22.47 52.37 -27.67
CA ASN A 569 -23.85 52.03 -28.03
C ASN A 569 -24.46 50.87 -27.22
N GLU A 570 -25.77 50.95 -26.92
CA GLU A 570 -26.47 49.96 -26.08
C GLU A 570 -26.41 48.51 -26.60
N GLU A 571 -26.31 48.31 -27.91
CA GLU A 571 -26.29 46.96 -28.51
C GLU A 571 -24.96 46.23 -28.32
N THR A 572 -23.84 46.96 -28.29
CA THR A 572 -22.51 46.37 -28.04
C THR A 572 -22.38 46.03 -26.55
N LYS A 573 -22.89 46.89 -25.65
CA LYS A 573 -23.03 46.57 -24.21
C LYS A 573 -23.89 45.33 -23.96
N LYS A 574 -25.01 45.16 -24.69
CA LYS A 574 -25.87 43.96 -24.58
C LYS A 574 -25.18 42.69 -25.07
N LYS A 575 -24.36 42.74 -26.13
CA LYS A 575 -23.57 41.58 -26.60
C LYS A 575 -22.45 41.21 -25.62
N ILE A 576 -21.72 42.20 -25.10
CA ILE A 576 -20.66 41.99 -24.10
C ILE A 576 -21.27 41.43 -22.80
N GLN A 577 -22.40 41.96 -22.32
CA GLN A 577 -23.10 41.40 -21.16
C GLN A 577 -23.58 39.96 -21.39
N LYS A 578 -24.01 39.61 -22.61
CA LYS A 578 -24.46 38.24 -22.93
C LYS A 578 -23.30 37.25 -22.95
N GLN A 579 -22.13 37.68 -23.43
CA GLN A 579 -20.91 36.88 -23.36
C GLN A 579 -20.40 36.74 -21.92
N LEU A 580 -20.37 37.83 -21.15
CA LEU A 580 -19.96 37.79 -19.74
C LEU A 580 -20.86 36.85 -18.90
N LYS A 581 -22.18 36.93 -19.08
CA LYS A 581 -23.14 36.03 -18.40
C LYS A 581 -22.97 34.56 -18.77
N SER A 582 -22.54 34.26 -20.01
CA SER A 582 -22.28 32.88 -20.44
C SER A 582 -21.01 32.30 -19.81
N ILE A 583 -19.98 33.13 -19.65
CA ILE A 583 -18.71 32.78 -19.00
C ILE A 583 -18.93 32.60 -17.49
N GLU A 584 -19.67 33.52 -16.87
CA GLU A 584 -20.01 33.47 -15.45
C GLU A 584 -20.86 32.24 -15.10
N ARG A 585 -21.84 31.88 -15.95
CA ARG A 585 -22.63 30.65 -15.79
C ARG A 585 -21.76 29.39 -15.87
N ARG A 586 -20.82 29.34 -16.82
CA ARG A 586 -19.91 28.18 -16.98
C ARG A 586 -18.93 28.08 -15.80
N LYS A 587 -18.52 29.21 -15.22
CA LYS A 587 -17.68 29.24 -14.03
C LYS A 587 -18.44 28.76 -12.79
N LYS A 588 -19.70 29.21 -12.62
CA LYS A 588 -20.58 28.81 -11.52
C LYS A 588 -20.98 27.32 -11.59
N GLU A 589 -21.19 26.77 -12.79
CA GLU A 589 -21.41 25.33 -13.01
C GLU A 589 -20.17 24.51 -12.63
N LYS A 590 -18.95 25.00 -12.92
CA LYS A 590 -17.71 24.35 -12.48
C LYS A 590 -17.52 24.40 -10.97
N GLU A 591 -17.71 25.57 -10.35
CA GLU A 591 -17.60 25.73 -8.89
C GLU A 591 -18.65 24.87 -8.16
N ALA A 592 -19.87 24.76 -8.68
CA ALA A 592 -20.90 23.86 -8.15
C ALA A 592 -20.52 22.37 -8.32
N SER A 593 -19.88 22.00 -9.44
CA SER A 593 -19.38 20.63 -9.64
C SER A 593 -18.21 20.28 -8.72
N GLU A 594 -17.33 21.24 -8.42
CA GLU A 594 -16.21 21.07 -7.49
C GLU A 594 -16.71 20.98 -6.04
N GLN A 595 -17.73 21.77 -5.67
CA GLN A 595 -18.40 21.66 -4.37
C GLN A 595 -19.12 20.31 -4.21
N PHE A 596 -19.82 19.84 -5.25
CA PHE A 596 -20.48 18.53 -5.27
C PHE A 596 -19.48 17.36 -5.18
N MET A 597 -18.30 17.48 -5.79
CA MET A 597 -17.23 16.48 -5.68
C MET A 597 -16.54 16.48 -4.31
N ASN A 598 -16.50 17.61 -3.61
CA ASN A 598 -16.01 17.69 -2.23
C ASN A 598 -17.00 17.12 -1.19
N GLU A 599 -18.31 17.10 -1.49
CA GLU A 599 -19.33 16.51 -0.62
C GLU A 599 -19.42 14.98 -0.75
N MET A 600 -18.85 14.38 -1.81
CA MET A 600 -18.78 12.92 -1.97
C MET A 600 -17.54 12.32 -1.26
N ARG A 601 -17.47 12.45 0.07
CA ARG A 601 -16.64 11.59 0.92
C ARG A 601 -17.51 10.53 1.57
N VAL A 602 -17.27 9.28 1.21
CA VAL A 602 -17.83 8.09 1.85
C VAL A 602 -17.37 8.06 3.31
N GLY A 603 -18.34 7.96 4.23
CA GLY A 603 -18.11 7.95 5.67
C GLY A 603 -17.35 6.72 6.14
N SER A 604 -16.26 6.95 6.85
CA SER A 604 -15.76 6.07 7.91
C SER A 604 -16.45 6.45 9.21
N ASP A 605 -17.06 5.48 9.90
CA ASP A 605 -17.75 5.71 11.16
C ASP A 605 -16.80 6.10 12.31
N ALA A 606 -17.33 7.01 13.14
CA ALA A 606 -17.01 7.29 14.54
C ALA A 606 -15.66 7.96 14.88
N ALA A 607 -15.69 9.29 15.04
CA ALA A 607 -15.38 9.95 16.31
C ALA A 607 -15.77 11.44 16.27
N ALA A 608 -16.30 11.91 17.39
CA ALA A 608 -16.94 13.21 17.57
C ALA A 608 -16.01 14.42 17.34
N GLY A 609 -16.56 15.45 16.69
CA GLY A 609 -15.93 16.76 16.54
C GLY A 609 -17.00 17.83 16.27
N THR A 610 -17.24 18.65 17.29
CA THR A 610 -18.23 19.73 17.39
C THR A 610 -18.10 20.73 16.24
N ALA A 611 -19.13 20.87 15.41
CA ALA A 611 -19.30 22.01 14.52
C ALA A 611 -20.77 22.42 14.45
N THR A 612 -20.99 23.71 14.70
CA THR A 612 -22.25 24.42 14.88
C THR A 612 -23.19 24.28 13.68
N THR A 613 -24.33 23.61 13.86
CA THR A 613 -25.42 23.61 12.87
C THR A 613 -26.28 24.86 13.07
N ASP A 614 -26.20 25.78 12.11
CA ASP A 614 -27.19 26.85 11.95
C ASP A 614 -28.57 26.22 11.72
N THR A 615 -29.50 26.51 12.63
CA THR A 615 -30.89 26.07 12.54
C THR A 615 -31.60 26.81 11.42
N VAL A 616 -31.70 26.19 10.25
CA VAL A 616 -32.47 26.75 9.14
C VAL A 616 -33.96 26.66 9.47
N SER A 617 -34.66 27.80 9.48
CA SER A 617 -36.07 27.89 9.88
C SER A 617 -37.01 27.08 8.98
N PHE A 618 -38.07 26.52 9.57
CA PHE A 618 -39.10 25.71 8.90
C PHE A 618 -39.67 26.35 7.62
N GLY A 619 -39.76 27.69 7.56
CA GLY A 619 -40.24 28.41 6.38
C GLY A 619 -39.33 28.28 5.15
N SER A 620 -38.02 28.11 5.32
CA SER A 620 -37.11 27.89 4.18
C SER A 620 -37.20 26.47 3.64
N GLN A 621 -37.47 25.49 4.50
CA GLN A 621 -37.68 24.09 4.12
C GLN A 621 -38.98 23.92 3.33
N VAL A 622 -40.06 24.59 3.72
CA VAL A 622 -41.33 24.56 2.99
C VAL A 622 -41.17 25.19 1.61
N ARG A 623 -40.51 26.35 1.51
CA ARG A 623 -40.23 26.98 0.21
C ARG A 623 -39.36 26.14 -0.71
N ARG A 624 -38.43 25.35 -0.17
CA ARG A 624 -37.62 24.43 -0.96
C ARG A 624 -38.47 23.26 -1.48
N ARG A 625 -39.37 22.74 -0.64
CA ARG A 625 -40.28 21.66 -0.99
C ARG A 625 -41.32 22.08 -2.04
N ASP A 626 -41.88 23.27 -1.92
CA ASP A 626 -42.81 23.82 -2.92
C ASP A 626 -42.12 24.03 -4.28
N ARG A 627 -40.82 24.33 -4.27
CA ARG A 627 -40.00 24.47 -5.48
C ARG A 627 -39.71 23.10 -6.13
N GLU A 628 -39.42 22.09 -5.31
CA GLU A 628 -39.25 20.70 -5.76
C GLU A 628 -40.55 20.08 -6.26
N ASP A 629 -41.70 20.46 -5.70
CA ASP A 629 -43.02 20.02 -6.15
C ASP A 629 -43.47 20.73 -7.45
N ALA A 630 -43.04 21.97 -7.68
CA ALA A 630 -43.27 22.68 -8.94
C ALA A 630 -42.46 22.12 -10.13
N GLU A 631 -41.36 21.40 -9.88
CA GLU A 631 -40.54 20.74 -10.91
C GLU A 631 -41.05 19.33 -11.28
N LYS A 632 -42.09 18.80 -10.61
CA LYS A 632 -42.66 17.45 -10.83
C LYS A 632 -43.64 17.32 -12.01
N ASP A 633 -43.83 18.36 -12.83
CA ASP A 633 -44.84 18.35 -13.89
C ASP A 633 -44.39 17.66 -15.20
N ASP A 634 -43.20 17.03 -15.21
CA ASP A 634 -42.78 16.10 -16.26
C ASP A 634 -42.90 14.66 -15.74
N GLY A 635 -43.66 13.82 -16.47
CA GLY A 635 -44.19 12.51 -16.04
C GLY A 635 -43.17 11.37 -15.81
N SER A 636 -42.12 11.62 -15.05
CA SER A 636 -41.18 10.65 -14.51
C SER A 636 -41.30 10.56 -12.99
N VAL A 637 -41.61 9.38 -12.47
CA VAL A 637 -41.62 9.11 -11.03
C VAL A 637 -40.30 8.44 -10.67
N LEU A 638 -39.55 9.08 -9.76
CA LEU A 638 -38.23 8.65 -9.32
C LEU A 638 -38.33 8.19 -7.85
N HIS A 639 -38.17 6.89 -7.61
CA HIS A 639 -38.14 6.32 -6.26
C HIS A 639 -36.68 6.07 -5.86
N ARG A 640 -36.28 6.59 -4.69
CA ARG A 640 -34.95 6.38 -4.11
C ARG A 640 -35.06 5.54 -2.84
N ASN A 641 -34.36 4.42 -2.79
CA ASN A 641 -34.28 3.59 -1.58
C ASN A 641 -33.09 4.02 -0.72
N HIS A 642 -33.12 3.67 0.57
CA HIS A 642 -32.10 4.03 1.58
C HIS A 642 -30.68 3.52 1.28
N ARG A 643 -30.48 2.68 0.26
CA ARG A 643 -29.18 2.11 -0.16
C ARG A 643 -28.62 2.70 -1.46
N GLY A 644 -29.16 3.83 -1.93
CA GLY A 644 -28.57 4.57 -3.05
C GLY A 644 -28.92 4.06 -4.45
N GLU A 645 -29.82 3.07 -4.56
CA GLU A 645 -30.45 2.69 -5.81
C GLU A 645 -31.64 3.62 -6.13
N ALA A 646 -31.76 4.01 -7.41
CA ALA A 646 -32.84 4.86 -7.89
C ALA A 646 -33.56 4.18 -9.07
N GLU A 647 -34.86 3.96 -8.90
CA GLU A 647 -35.73 3.42 -9.95
C GLU A 647 -36.52 4.57 -10.60
N LEU A 648 -36.56 4.58 -11.94
CA LEU A 648 -37.15 5.67 -12.72
C LEU A 648 -38.18 5.08 -13.69
N THR A 649 -39.45 5.46 -13.52
CA THR A 649 -40.57 4.95 -14.33
C THR A 649 -41.17 6.05 -15.20
N PHE A 650 -41.35 5.77 -16.49
CA PHE A 650 -41.89 6.72 -17.48
C PHE A 650 -43.30 6.33 -17.93
N VAL A 651 -44.22 7.30 -17.97
CA VAL A 651 -45.54 7.13 -18.58
C VAL A 651 -45.59 7.93 -19.89
N PRO A 652 -45.59 7.30 -21.08
CA PRO A 652 -45.55 8.03 -22.35
C PRO A 652 -46.87 8.74 -22.65
N LYS A 653 -46.84 10.08 -22.81
CA LYS A 653 -47.97 10.89 -23.32
C LYS A 653 -47.77 11.24 -24.80
N LYS A 654 -48.87 11.20 -25.56
CA LYS A 654 -48.90 11.51 -27.00
C LYS A 654 -48.90 13.03 -27.23
N ALA A 655 -48.00 13.53 -28.08
CA ALA A 655 -47.76 14.96 -28.29
C ALA A 655 -48.97 15.71 -28.88
N GLN A 656 -49.34 16.85 -28.29
CA GLN A 656 -50.28 17.82 -28.86
C GLN A 656 -49.56 18.94 -29.65
N ARG A 657 -50.17 19.39 -30.74
CA ARG A 657 -49.67 20.45 -31.64
C ARG A 657 -49.83 21.84 -31.01
N LYS A 658 -48.76 22.65 -31.02
CA LYS A 658 -48.76 24.06 -30.55
C LYS A 658 -49.52 24.99 -31.50
N PRO A 659 -50.28 26.00 -31.03
CA PRO A 659 -50.87 27.03 -31.88
C PRO A 659 -49.87 28.16 -32.21
N LYS A 660 -50.05 28.79 -33.37
CA LYS A 660 -49.22 29.87 -33.92
C LYS A 660 -49.44 31.21 -33.18
N LYS A 661 -48.35 31.95 -32.91
CA LYS A 661 -48.34 33.33 -32.39
C LYS A 661 -48.80 34.35 -33.46
N LYS A 662 -49.52 35.40 -33.05
CA LYS A 662 -49.70 36.68 -33.77
C LYS A 662 -49.03 37.82 -32.98
N PRO A 663 -48.63 38.94 -33.63
CA PRO A 663 -47.70 39.91 -33.05
C PRO A 663 -48.36 41.18 -32.43
N ALA A 664 -47.68 41.67 -31.38
CA ALA A 664 -47.43 43.01 -30.84
C ALA A 664 -48.46 44.17 -30.94
N HIS A 665 -48.70 44.85 -29.80
CA HIS A 665 -48.47 46.29 -29.65
C HIS A 665 -48.22 46.67 -28.16
N SER A 666 -47.68 47.87 -27.96
CA SER A 666 -47.02 48.48 -26.79
C SER A 666 -47.96 49.41 -26.03
N ASP A 667 -47.86 49.47 -24.68
CA ASP A 667 -47.39 50.64 -23.91
C ASP A 667 -47.72 50.55 -22.41
N SER A 668 -46.74 51.01 -21.62
CA SER A 668 -46.73 51.66 -20.30
C SER A 668 -47.76 51.40 -19.19
N GLU A 669 -47.19 51.18 -17.99
CA GLU A 669 -47.55 51.70 -16.66
C GLU A 669 -48.60 50.99 -15.77
N ASP A 670 -48.06 50.55 -14.62
CA ASP A 670 -48.54 50.57 -13.23
C ASP A 670 -49.68 49.70 -12.66
N SER A 671 -49.33 49.15 -11.48
CA SER A 671 -50.14 48.79 -10.30
C SER A 671 -51.00 47.51 -10.28
N ASP A 672 -50.61 46.64 -9.34
CA ASP A 672 -51.39 45.89 -8.34
C ASP A 672 -52.61 45.00 -8.69
N ALA A 673 -52.53 43.81 -8.07
CA ALA A 673 -53.60 43.02 -7.44
C ALA A 673 -54.46 42.05 -8.28
N GLU A 674 -54.22 40.78 -7.93
CA GLU A 674 -55.20 39.72 -7.62
C GLU A 674 -55.91 38.93 -8.74
N GLU A 675 -55.88 37.62 -8.50
CA GLU A 675 -56.34 36.49 -9.28
C GLU A 675 -57.87 36.44 -9.44
N LYS A 676 -58.35 36.06 -10.63
CA LYS A 676 -59.56 35.24 -10.79
C LYS A 676 -59.43 34.22 -11.91
N ASN A 677 -59.50 32.94 -11.51
CA ASN A 677 -59.77 31.77 -12.33
C ASN A 677 -61.14 31.90 -13.04
N ASP A 678 -61.28 31.42 -14.28
CA ASP A 678 -62.04 30.18 -14.56
C ASP A 678 -62.29 29.86 -16.06
N ASN A 679 -61.97 28.60 -16.38
CA ASN A 679 -62.75 27.63 -17.15
C ASN A 679 -63.03 27.81 -18.66
N GLY A 680 -62.21 27.06 -19.42
CA GLY A 680 -62.54 26.56 -20.74
C GLY A 680 -63.65 25.49 -20.74
N ARG A 681 -64.73 25.81 -21.47
CA ARG A 681 -65.53 24.98 -22.39
C ARG A 681 -65.70 23.48 -22.08
N SER A 682 -66.95 23.07 -21.79
CA SER A 682 -67.34 21.67 -21.70
C SER A 682 -68.01 21.14 -22.99
N LYS A 683 -67.50 19.97 -23.42
CA LYS A 683 -68.08 18.92 -24.29
C LYS A 683 -67.93 19.02 -25.82
N PRO A 684 -67.31 18.00 -26.44
CA PRO A 684 -67.44 17.66 -27.85
C PRO A 684 -68.42 16.49 -28.04
N ARG A 685 -69.09 16.41 -29.19
CA ARG A 685 -69.66 15.14 -29.68
C ARG A 685 -69.53 15.05 -31.20
N PHE A 686 -68.66 14.14 -31.60
CA PHE A 686 -68.53 13.61 -32.94
C PHE A 686 -69.82 12.86 -33.31
N GLN A 687 -70.36 13.05 -34.51
CA GLN A 687 -71.03 11.99 -35.28
C GLN A 687 -71.38 12.48 -36.68
N GLY A 688 -71.18 11.62 -37.69
CA GLY A 688 -71.88 11.73 -38.96
C GLY A 688 -71.02 11.82 -40.22
N ARG A 689 -70.16 10.82 -40.45
CA ARG A 689 -69.72 10.49 -41.81
C ARG A 689 -70.83 9.64 -42.43
N ARG A 690 -71.54 10.12 -43.45
CA ARG A 690 -72.13 9.30 -44.52
C ARG A 690 -72.35 10.13 -45.77
N SER A 691 -71.83 9.61 -46.86
CA SER A 691 -72.14 10.00 -48.23
C SER A 691 -73.64 9.93 -48.48
N ALA A 692 -74.19 10.92 -49.17
CA ALA A 692 -74.82 10.74 -50.49
C ALA A 692 -75.66 11.98 -50.83
N SER A 693 -75.37 12.51 -52.02
CA SER A 693 -76.31 13.11 -52.98
C SER A 693 -77.49 13.99 -52.51
N LYS A 694 -77.47 15.20 -53.12
CA LYS A 694 -78.59 15.92 -53.76
C LYS A 694 -79.52 16.80 -52.91
N ASN A 695 -79.61 18.04 -53.40
CA ASN A 695 -80.78 18.92 -53.46
C ASN A 695 -81.27 19.54 -52.14
N THR A 696 -81.00 20.83 -51.94
CA THR A 696 -81.93 21.96 -52.24
C THR A 696 -83.28 21.82 -51.55
N PHE A 697 -83.53 22.56 -50.47
CA PHE A 697 -84.29 23.81 -50.50
C PHE A 697 -84.32 24.47 -49.11
N ARG A 698 -84.45 25.80 -49.17
CA ARG A 698 -84.60 26.76 -48.07
C ARG A 698 -85.92 26.61 -47.31
N GLY A 699 -85.95 27.06 -46.06
CA GLY A 699 -87.18 27.48 -45.38
C GLY A 699 -86.99 27.80 -43.90
N MET A 700 -86.86 29.10 -43.61
CA MET A 700 -86.73 29.80 -42.31
C MET A 700 -85.35 29.81 -41.65
#